data_AF-A0A967XXL3-F1
#
_entry.id   AF-A0A967XXL3-F1
#
_cell.length_a   1.000
_cell.length_b   1.000
_cell.length_c   1.000
_cell.angle_alpha   90.00
_cell.angle_beta   90.00
_cell.angle_gamma   90.00
#
_symmetry.space_group_name_H-M   'P 1'
#
loop_
_entity.id
_entity.type
_entity.pdbx_description
1 polymer ?
#
loop_
_entity_poly.entity_id
_entity_poly.type
_entity_poly.pdbx_seq_one_letter_code
_entity_poly.pdbx_strand_id
1 'polypeptide(L)'
;MQILGLHIIDVVLIVLYFVGIIWIGKRLSDKIKDTEDYFLAGRKMGKIYQFFLNFGASTDSSQAAALSREIYRQGIAGMWIQYLVLFLTPFYWFTAMLFRRARLTTIGDFYTERFESKSLGGAYATFTIVMALIGSAVGYMVAAKTFVALTPKPASEYTVEEHLSVEQYNEYRNLRQMYLEGNLPLADRGRYEELRSLESQGKLRSFVSYVRPVHFYFIYGSLVCLYVVLGGFAAAAITDLLQGVLMIFFSCVLIPFGLIAVGGFTGLHASVPEHMFWLFGTETLSEYAWYTIASMALANLVAIVAVATGMQVSGSAVNENTARFGVIGGMMFKRFMMILWAMAGLIALGLYAGELHDPDLIWGYMTRQLLGPGLIGVMMIGVLAANMSSLDALSVSLSALFVRQVYVPIRPNKSEQHYMLVGRVVIVIMIFGGIGMALYISNLLELFKYFISMPAIFGAPIWLGFIWRRLSRAAVAIQIVVSFIIIAIIPNVFQSWMKTRTYEPFLKQTVERQITITTKALASDVQEGRADHVGQNITKKRVLPPYPIFFDSIARENPDDPNSRLIGYGRFNAELWVISLLGFDFSHFSKAQLVTVRFLFAALFPFVLLILLSYFSTPASKGTLDYFFAKVHTPVQPTADEDARAVTDNAKNMARFEDRKLFPKTQWEFHKPSKMDYLGFFGTWALVGLVILILWVVVSLGV
;
A
#
# COMPACT_ATOMS: atom_id res chain seq x y z
N MET A 1 20.46 -33.86 1.90
CA MET A 1 19.79 -33.76 3.22
C MET A 1 18.78 -32.65 3.14
N GLN A 2 17.53 -32.90 3.52
CA GLN A 2 16.45 -31.91 3.55
C GLN A 2 15.99 -31.65 4.98
N ILE A 3 15.67 -30.40 5.30
CA ILE A 3 15.12 -29.98 6.59
C ILE A 3 13.87 -29.15 6.27
N LEU A 4 12.70 -29.58 6.76
CA LEU A 4 11.40 -28.93 6.47
C LEU A 4 11.09 -28.80 4.97
N GLY A 5 11.51 -29.78 4.16
CA GLY A 5 11.36 -29.77 2.70
C GLY A 5 12.36 -28.89 1.94
N LEU A 6 13.24 -28.16 2.64
CA LEU A 6 14.28 -27.33 2.04
C LEU A 6 15.62 -28.06 1.99
N HIS A 7 16.46 -27.71 1.01
CA HIS A 7 17.82 -28.22 0.97
C HIS A 7 18.63 -27.61 2.13
N ILE A 8 19.60 -28.36 2.67
CA ILE A 8 20.41 -27.88 3.80
C ILE A 8 21.11 -26.54 3.53
N ILE A 9 21.51 -26.30 2.28
CA ILE A 9 22.13 -25.04 1.84
C ILE A 9 21.14 -23.87 2.02
N ASP A 10 19.86 -24.06 1.67
CA ASP A 10 18.84 -23.01 1.82
C ASP A 10 18.67 -22.62 3.29
N VAL A 11 18.62 -23.62 4.17
CA VAL A 11 18.47 -23.41 5.62
C VAL A 11 19.70 -22.70 6.19
N VAL A 12 20.91 -23.11 5.82
CA VAL A 12 22.15 -22.46 6.26
C VAL A 12 22.18 -20.99 5.84
N LEU A 13 21.79 -20.68 4.60
CA LEU A 13 21.72 -19.30 4.12
C LEU A 13 20.74 -18.45 4.94
N ILE A 14 19.55 -18.97 5.23
CA ILE A 14 18.53 -18.27 6.04
C ILE A 14 19.07 -17.99 7.45
N VAL A 15 19.69 -18.99 8.09
CA VAL A 15 20.26 -18.83 9.44
C VAL A 15 21.40 -17.80 9.43
N LEU A 16 22.32 -17.87 8.48
CA LEU A 16 23.43 -16.92 8.34
C LEU A 16 22.92 -15.48 8.14
N TYR A 17 21.85 -15.31 7.35
CA TYR A 17 21.22 -14.01 7.16
C TYR A 17 20.71 -13.42 8.48
N PHE A 18 19.93 -14.19 9.26
CA PHE A 18 19.41 -13.71 10.55
C PHE A 18 20.53 -13.39 11.55
N VAL A 19 21.56 -14.25 11.63
CA VAL A 19 22.73 -14.00 12.47
C VAL A 19 23.43 -12.71 12.07
N GLY A 20 23.60 -12.47 10.76
CA GLY A 20 24.18 -11.24 10.22
C GLY A 20 23.40 -9.99 10.60
N ILE A 21 22.07 -10.00 10.43
CA ILE A 21 21.20 -8.86 10.76
C ILE A 21 21.22 -8.56 12.26
N ILE A 22 21.14 -9.58 13.11
CA ILE A 22 21.21 -9.41 14.57
C ILE A 22 22.58 -8.86 14.99
N TRP A 23 23.66 -9.35 14.38
CA TRP A 23 25.01 -8.85 14.63
C TRP A 23 25.17 -7.37 14.26
N ILE A 24 24.62 -6.95 13.11
CA ILE A 24 24.60 -5.54 12.69
C ILE A 24 23.84 -4.69 13.73
N GLY A 25 22.64 -5.12 14.13
CA GLY A 25 21.83 -4.43 15.14
C GLY A 25 22.58 -4.25 16.45
N LYS A 26 23.24 -5.31 16.95
CA LYS A 26 24.06 -5.25 18.16
C LYS A 26 25.23 -4.27 18.03
N ARG A 27 26.00 -4.34 16.94
CA ARG A 27 27.19 -3.49 16.73
C ARG A 27 26.84 -2.00 16.62
N LEU A 28 25.64 -1.68 16.15
CA LEU A 28 25.17 -0.30 16.03
C LEU A 28 24.53 0.22 17.31
N SER A 29 24.00 -0.67 18.15
CA SER A 29 23.43 -0.29 19.44
C SER A 29 24.43 0.46 20.33
N ASP A 30 25.73 0.12 20.26
CA ASP A 30 26.82 0.76 21.00
C ASP A 30 27.03 2.24 20.62
N LYS A 31 26.49 2.68 19.47
CA LYS A 31 26.61 4.07 18.99
C LYS A 31 25.46 4.96 19.41
N ILE A 32 24.39 4.41 19.98
CA ILE A 32 23.16 5.12 20.32
C ILE A 32 23.29 5.74 21.71
N LYS A 33 23.29 7.08 21.79
CA LYS A 33 23.44 7.79 23.07
C LYS A 33 22.15 8.41 23.58
N ASP A 34 21.30 8.89 22.68
CA ASP A 34 20.08 9.63 22.99
C ASP A 34 18.92 9.28 22.05
N THR A 35 17.79 9.97 22.20
CA THR A 35 16.61 9.74 21.37
C THR A 35 16.78 10.23 19.93
N GLU A 36 17.65 11.21 19.65
CA GLU A 36 17.91 11.67 18.29
C GLU A 36 18.75 10.65 17.51
N ASP A 37 19.75 10.04 18.15
CA ASP A 37 20.47 8.90 17.61
C ASP A 37 19.53 7.71 17.37
N TYR A 38 18.65 7.41 18.33
CA TYR A 38 17.75 6.27 18.23
C TYR A 38 16.66 6.42 17.15
N PHE A 39 16.04 7.60 17.04
CA PHE A 39 14.90 7.83 16.14
C PHE A 39 15.25 8.52 14.82
N LEU A 40 16.37 9.23 14.73
CA LEU A 40 16.75 9.97 13.51
C LEU A 40 18.18 9.66 13.04
N ALA A 41 18.87 8.72 13.71
CA ALA A 41 20.26 8.39 13.44
C ALA A 41 21.17 9.63 13.41
N GLY A 42 20.93 10.57 14.34
CA GLY A 42 21.70 11.80 14.48
C GLY A 42 21.62 12.74 13.28
N ARG A 43 20.63 12.56 12.39
CA ARG A 43 20.43 13.31 11.13
C ARG A 43 21.61 13.28 10.16
N LYS A 44 22.38 12.19 10.19
CA LYS A 44 23.62 12.03 9.41
C LYS A 44 23.48 11.10 8.19
N MET A 45 22.25 10.77 7.78
CA MET A 45 22.04 9.83 6.69
C MET A 45 22.39 10.44 5.33
N GLY A 46 23.40 9.84 4.69
CA GLY A 46 23.83 10.18 3.33
C GLY A 46 22.91 9.64 2.24
N LYS A 47 23.20 9.99 0.99
CA LYS A 47 22.37 9.68 -0.19
C LYS A 47 22.09 8.19 -0.38
N ILE A 48 23.08 7.33 -0.18
CA ILE A 48 22.94 5.87 -0.37
C ILE A 48 21.97 5.29 0.66
N TYR A 49 22.16 5.59 1.95
CA TYR A 49 21.25 5.14 3.00
C TYR A 49 19.84 5.68 2.79
N GLN A 50 19.71 6.96 2.43
CA GLN A 50 18.42 7.57 2.12
C GLN A 50 17.73 6.92 0.91
N PHE A 51 18.48 6.51 -0.11
CA PHE A 51 17.94 5.76 -1.25
C PHE A 51 17.35 4.43 -0.79
N PHE A 52 18.12 3.64 -0.03
CA PHE A 52 17.70 2.30 0.38
C PHE A 52 16.61 2.31 1.47
N LEU A 53 16.62 3.27 2.39
CA LEU A 53 15.52 3.51 3.34
C LEU A 53 14.20 3.77 2.61
N ASN A 54 14.21 4.62 1.58
CA ASN A 54 12.99 4.92 0.81
C ASN A 54 12.60 3.76 -0.13
N PHE A 55 13.58 3.04 -0.67
CA PHE A 55 13.34 1.86 -1.48
C PHE A 55 12.70 0.74 -0.62
N GLY A 56 13.28 0.40 0.52
CA GLY A 56 12.78 -0.62 1.45
C GLY A 56 11.44 -0.25 2.07
N ALA A 57 11.27 0.99 2.54
CA ALA A 57 9.99 1.44 3.11
C ALA A 57 8.84 1.49 2.07
N SER A 58 9.15 1.55 0.77
CA SER A 58 8.15 1.53 -0.29
C SER A 58 7.95 0.15 -0.91
N THR A 59 8.86 -0.80 -0.69
CA THR A 59 8.91 -2.10 -1.35
C THR A 59 8.72 -3.21 -0.32
N ASP A 60 7.62 -3.95 -0.44
CA ASP A 60 7.37 -5.11 0.41
C ASP A 60 7.20 -6.38 -0.46
N SER A 61 7.56 -7.53 0.10
CA SER A 61 7.43 -8.84 -0.52
C SER A 61 6.01 -9.15 -0.98
N SER A 62 5.00 -8.69 -0.23
CA SER A 62 3.60 -8.87 -0.59
C SER A 62 3.24 -8.22 -1.91
N GLN A 63 3.91 -7.14 -2.29
CA GLN A 63 3.59 -6.38 -3.50
C GLN A 63 4.11 -7.07 -4.75
N ALA A 64 5.22 -7.80 -4.67
CA ALA A 64 5.70 -8.63 -5.78
C ALA A 64 4.66 -9.72 -6.10
N ALA A 65 4.26 -10.50 -5.08
CA ALA A 65 3.24 -11.53 -5.24
C ALA A 65 1.88 -10.95 -5.66
N ALA A 66 1.43 -9.86 -5.04
CA ALA A 66 0.15 -9.23 -5.36
C ALA A 66 0.11 -8.63 -6.77
N LEU A 67 1.21 -8.03 -7.25
CA LEU A 67 1.30 -7.54 -8.62
C LEU A 67 1.31 -8.70 -9.60
N SER A 68 2.16 -9.71 -9.42
CA SER A 68 2.19 -10.89 -10.29
C SER A 68 0.83 -11.59 -10.35
N ARG A 69 0.13 -11.69 -9.21
CA ARG A 69 -1.25 -12.15 -9.16
C ARG A 69 -2.19 -11.33 -10.03
N GLU A 70 -2.12 -10.00 -9.90
CA GLU A 70 -3.02 -9.12 -10.63
C GLU A 70 -2.79 -9.22 -12.15
N ILE A 71 -1.52 -9.34 -12.55
CA ILE A 71 -1.14 -9.56 -13.95
C ILE A 71 -1.61 -10.93 -14.44
N TYR A 72 -1.49 -11.98 -13.63
CA TYR A 72 -2.00 -13.30 -13.97
C TYR A 72 -3.53 -13.31 -14.20
N ARG A 73 -4.28 -12.46 -13.47
CA ARG A 73 -5.75 -12.38 -13.56
C ARG A 73 -6.25 -11.47 -14.68
N GLN A 74 -5.63 -10.30 -14.87
CA GLN A 74 -6.13 -9.23 -15.73
C GLN A 74 -5.17 -8.85 -16.87
N GLY A 75 -4.03 -9.52 -16.98
CA GLY A 75 -2.96 -9.13 -17.88
C GLY A 75 -2.24 -7.86 -17.40
N ILE A 76 -1.45 -7.28 -18.28
CA ILE A 76 -0.55 -6.15 -17.97
C ILE A 76 -1.30 -4.90 -17.49
N ALA A 77 -2.56 -4.73 -17.87
CA ALA A 77 -3.42 -3.63 -17.42
C ALA A 77 -3.60 -3.61 -15.89
N GLY A 78 -3.50 -4.78 -15.24
CA GLY A 78 -3.50 -4.87 -13.77
C GLY A 78 -2.39 -4.08 -13.09
N MET A 79 -1.33 -3.70 -13.81
CA MET A 79 -0.22 -2.91 -13.28
C MET A 79 -0.64 -1.52 -12.83
N TRP A 80 -1.68 -0.92 -13.44
CA TRP A 80 -2.08 0.45 -13.15
C TRP A 80 -2.47 0.68 -11.69
N ILE A 81 -2.96 -0.35 -10.99
CA ILE A 81 -3.29 -0.24 -9.57
C ILE A 81 -2.06 0.06 -8.72
N GLN A 82 -0.90 -0.50 -9.08
CA GLN A 82 0.37 -0.25 -8.40
C GLN A 82 1.07 1.01 -8.93
N TYR A 83 0.85 1.34 -10.21
CA TYR A 83 1.38 2.55 -10.84
C TYR A 83 0.60 3.82 -10.48
N LEU A 84 -0.48 3.74 -9.70
CA LEU A 84 -1.14 4.92 -9.15
C LEU A 84 -0.13 5.89 -8.52
N VAL A 85 0.80 5.35 -7.74
CA VAL A 85 1.83 6.11 -7.02
C VAL A 85 2.97 6.60 -7.95
N LEU A 86 3.06 6.11 -9.19
CA LEU A 86 4.04 6.58 -10.18
C LEU A 86 3.82 8.07 -10.49
N PHE A 87 2.57 8.50 -10.62
CA PHE A 87 2.23 9.89 -10.94
C PHE A 87 2.43 10.85 -9.75
N LEU A 88 2.67 10.33 -8.55
CA LEU A 88 2.87 11.10 -7.33
C LEU A 88 4.34 11.42 -7.08
N THR A 89 5.27 10.63 -7.64
CA THR A 89 6.70 10.78 -7.38
C THR A 89 7.27 12.17 -7.68
N PRO A 90 6.82 12.93 -8.71
CA PRO A 90 7.28 14.29 -8.91
C PRO A 90 6.95 15.23 -7.75
N PHE A 91 5.81 15.01 -7.07
CA PHE A 91 5.41 15.81 -5.90
C PHE A 91 6.25 15.49 -4.67
N TYR A 92 6.87 14.30 -4.61
CA TYR A 92 7.77 13.95 -3.52
C TYR A 92 9.01 14.82 -3.46
N TRP A 93 9.42 15.42 -4.59
CA TRP A 93 10.46 16.44 -4.64
C TRP A 93 10.23 17.58 -3.64
N PHE A 94 8.97 17.99 -3.49
CA PHE A 94 8.57 19.05 -2.58
C PHE A 94 8.38 18.51 -1.15
N THR A 95 7.65 17.42 -0.97
CA THR A 95 7.38 16.88 0.38
C THR A 95 8.65 16.47 1.12
N ALA A 96 9.63 15.86 0.44
CA ALA A 96 10.92 15.49 1.03
C ALA A 96 11.67 16.71 1.56
N MET A 97 11.61 17.82 0.82
CA MET A 97 12.20 19.09 1.25
C MET A 97 11.43 19.71 2.42
N LEU A 98 10.09 19.75 2.35
CA LEU A 98 9.25 20.29 3.42
C LEU A 98 9.48 19.53 4.74
N PHE A 99 9.50 18.20 4.69
CA PHE A 99 9.72 17.37 5.87
C PHE A 99 11.12 17.55 6.44
N ARG A 100 12.16 17.59 5.59
CA ARG A 100 13.52 17.81 6.08
C ARG A 100 13.70 19.20 6.69
N ARG A 101 13.13 20.24 6.08
CA ARG A 101 13.21 21.64 6.56
C ARG A 101 12.32 21.91 7.75
N ALA A 102 11.26 21.13 7.99
CA ALA A 102 10.47 21.25 9.21
C ALA A 102 11.30 20.97 10.48
N ARG A 103 12.41 20.20 10.36
CA ARG A 103 13.29 19.78 11.47
C ARG A 103 12.56 18.98 12.55
N LEU A 104 11.45 18.35 12.17
CA LEU A 104 10.60 17.56 13.05
C LEU A 104 11.01 16.08 13.02
N THR A 105 10.62 15.34 14.06
CA THR A 105 10.85 13.89 14.13
C THR A 105 9.63 13.13 13.63
N THR A 106 8.43 13.59 14.02
CA THR A 106 7.16 12.91 13.75
C THR A 106 6.11 13.88 13.24
N ILE A 107 5.16 13.39 12.44
CA ILE A 107 4.02 14.21 11.97
C ILE A 107 3.18 14.74 13.14
N GLY A 108 3.19 14.06 14.29
CA GLY A 108 2.56 14.61 15.50
C GLY A 108 3.23 15.89 16.02
N ASP A 109 4.56 16.01 15.88
CA ASP A 109 5.28 17.24 16.24
C ASP A 109 4.84 18.39 15.33
N PHE A 110 4.51 18.10 14.07
CA PHE A 110 3.97 19.09 13.14
C PHE A 110 2.67 19.68 13.68
N TYR A 111 1.75 18.86 14.19
CA TYR A 111 0.52 19.39 14.74
C TYR A 111 0.74 20.21 16.02
N THR A 112 1.67 19.77 16.86
CA THR A 112 2.00 20.48 18.10
C THR A 112 2.63 21.84 17.81
N GLU A 113 3.53 21.92 16.84
CA GLU A 113 4.22 23.17 16.53
C GLU A 113 3.42 24.09 15.61
N ARG A 114 2.81 23.56 14.54
CA ARG A 114 2.05 24.36 13.56
C ARG A 114 0.73 24.90 14.13
N PHE A 115 0.09 24.17 15.04
CA PHE A 115 -1.25 24.52 15.55
C PHE A 115 -1.30 24.69 17.07
N GLU A 116 -0.15 24.69 17.75
CA GLU A 116 -0.07 24.83 19.23
C GLU A 116 -0.94 23.78 19.95
N SER A 117 -1.05 22.58 19.37
CA SER A 117 -2.07 21.59 19.73
C SER A 117 -1.49 20.19 19.92
N LYS A 118 -1.16 19.86 21.16
CA LYS A 118 -0.80 18.49 21.57
C LYS A 118 -1.94 17.50 21.33
N SER A 119 -3.20 17.94 21.43
CA SER A 119 -4.37 17.06 21.22
C SER A 119 -4.49 16.59 19.76
N LEU A 120 -4.17 17.46 18.79
CA LEU A 120 -4.15 17.06 17.37
C LEU A 120 -3.00 16.09 17.08
N GLY A 121 -1.81 16.34 17.65
CA GLY A 121 -0.68 15.43 17.57
C GLY A 121 -0.99 14.05 18.17
N GLY A 122 -1.62 14.01 19.35
CA GLY A 122 -2.06 12.80 20.02
C GLY A 122 -3.17 12.05 19.28
N ALA A 123 -4.13 12.77 18.67
CA ALA A 123 -5.19 12.17 17.85
C ALA A 123 -4.62 11.50 16.60
N TYR A 124 -3.72 12.18 15.88
CA TYR A 124 -2.97 11.59 14.76
C TYR A 124 -2.18 10.36 15.23
N ALA A 125 -1.42 10.48 16.33
CA ALA A 125 -0.62 9.38 16.87
C ALA A 125 -1.47 8.14 17.20
N THR A 126 -2.58 8.32 17.92
CA THR A 126 -3.46 7.23 18.32
C THR A 126 -4.07 6.54 17.11
N PHE A 127 -4.59 7.32 16.16
CA PHE A 127 -5.16 6.79 14.92
C PHE A 127 -4.13 6.00 14.11
N THR A 128 -2.96 6.58 13.89
CA THR A 128 -1.91 5.98 13.07
C THR A 128 -1.34 4.72 13.71
N ILE A 129 -1.22 4.66 15.04
CA ILE A 129 -0.79 3.46 15.77
C ILE A 129 -1.82 2.33 15.61
N VAL A 130 -3.12 2.61 15.78
CA VAL A 130 -4.18 1.60 15.58
C VAL A 130 -4.17 1.09 14.14
N MET A 131 -4.09 1.99 13.16
CA MET A 131 -4.03 1.61 11.74
C MET A 131 -2.78 0.80 11.40
N ALA A 132 -1.66 1.10 12.05
CA ALA A 132 -0.43 0.36 11.83
C ALA A 132 -0.44 -1.04 12.45
N LEU A 133 -1.07 -1.24 13.61
CA LEU A 133 -1.28 -2.58 14.17
C LEU A 133 -2.06 -3.46 13.19
N ILE A 134 -3.13 -2.91 12.62
CA ILE A 134 -3.92 -3.55 11.56
C ILE A 134 -3.04 -3.83 10.32
N GLY A 135 -2.21 -2.88 9.89
CA GLY A 135 -1.31 -3.04 8.74
C GLY A 135 -0.20 -4.06 8.91
N SER A 136 0.40 -4.13 10.09
CA SER A 136 1.46 -5.09 10.38
C SER A 136 0.97 -6.54 10.29
N ALA A 137 -0.30 -6.80 10.61
CA ALA A 137 -0.91 -8.13 10.49
C ALA A 137 -0.88 -8.65 9.04
N VAL A 138 -1.14 -7.77 8.06
CA VAL A 138 -1.07 -8.11 6.63
C VAL A 138 0.31 -8.59 6.24
N GLY A 139 1.35 -7.85 6.63
CA GLY A 139 2.74 -8.20 6.35
C GLY A 139 3.11 -9.59 6.89
N TYR A 140 2.73 -9.89 8.14
CA TYR A 140 2.92 -11.22 8.72
C TYR A 140 2.21 -12.32 7.94
N MET A 141 0.91 -12.14 7.66
CA MET A 141 0.10 -13.13 6.94
C MET A 141 0.69 -13.46 5.57
N VAL A 142 1.10 -12.44 4.82
CA VAL A 142 1.67 -12.65 3.49
C VAL A 142 3.05 -13.32 3.58
N ALA A 143 3.94 -12.83 4.44
CA ALA A 143 5.25 -13.45 4.64
C ALA A 143 5.12 -14.94 5.04
N ALA A 144 4.18 -15.27 5.92
CA ALA A 144 3.91 -16.65 6.30
C ALA A 144 3.35 -17.48 5.15
N LYS A 145 2.37 -16.98 4.40
CA LYS A 145 1.81 -17.68 3.24
C LYS A 145 2.91 -18.00 2.21
N THR A 146 3.78 -17.05 1.91
CA THR A 146 4.90 -17.28 0.99
C THR A 146 5.89 -18.31 1.53
N PHE A 147 6.22 -18.27 2.82
CA PHE A 147 7.12 -19.24 3.44
C PHE A 147 6.52 -20.67 3.48
N VAL A 148 5.22 -20.77 3.78
CA VAL A 148 4.43 -22.01 3.77
C VAL A 148 4.39 -22.62 2.37
N ALA A 149 4.19 -21.79 1.33
CA ALA A 149 4.20 -22.23 -0.07
C ALA A 149 5.55 -22.81 -0.52
N LEU A 150 6.65 -22.39 0.11
CA LEU A 150 8.00 -22.86 -0.18
C LEU A 150 8.42 -24.09 0.64
N THR A 151 7.61 -24.50 1.61
CA THR A 151 7.87 -25.65 2.49
C THR A 151 6.72 -26.69 2.48
N PRO A 152 6.19 -27.10 1.30
CA PRO A 152 5.11 -28.06 1.24
C PRO A 152 5.57 -29.43 1.71
N LYS A 153 4.72 -30.09 2.47
CA LYS A 153 4.89 -31.46 2.93
C LYS A 153 4.49 -32.41 1.78
N PRO A 154 5.24 -33.48 1.50
CA PRO A 154 4.85 -34.43 0.47
C PRO A 154 3.58 -35.17 0.91
N ALA A 155 2.71 -35.50 -0.04
CA ALA A 155 1.44 -36.18 0.24
C ALA A 155 1.64 -37.49 1.02
N SER A 156 2.75 -38.20 0.81
CA SER A 156 3.11 -39.42 1.55
C SER A 156 3.27 -39.23 3.06
N GLU A 157 3.51 -38.01 3.53
CA GLU A 157 3.69 -37.71 4.95
C GLU A 157 2.42 -37.12 5.58
N TYR A 158 1.37 -36.85 4.79
CA TYR A 158 0.13 -36.28 5.31
C TYR A 158 -0.51 -37.22 6.35
N THR A 159 -1.00 -36.64 7.44
CA THR A 159 -1.88 -37.35 8.36
C THR A 159 -3.22 -37.64 7.69
N VAL A 160 -4.02 -38.56 8.25
CA VAL A 160 -5.34 -38.90 7.72
C VAL A 160 -6.25 -37.67 7.62
N GLU A 161 -6.21 -36.79 8.62
CA GLU A 161 -6.96 -35.52 8.62
C GLU A 161 -6.46 -34.55 7.54
N GLU A 162 -5.14 -34.48 7.34
CA GLU A 162 -4.51 -33.63 6.32
C GLU A 162 -4.88 -34.09 4.90
N HIS A 163 -4.88 -35.41 4.66
CA HIS A 163 -5.35 -35.98 3.41
C HIS A 163 -6.82 -35.64 3.15
N LEU A 164 -7.68 -35.88 4.14
CA LEU A 164 -9.11 -35.60 4.03
C LEU A 164 -9.36 -34.12 3.73
N SER A 165 -8.64 -33.22 4.41
CA SER A 165 -8.75 -31.77 4.19
C SER A 165 -8.40 -31.35 2.76
N VAL A 166 -7.39 -31.98 2.15
CA VAL A 166 -6.95 -31.66 0.78
C VAL A 166 -7.89 -32.25 -0.25
N GLU A 167 -8.36 -33.48 -0.03
CA GLU A 167 -9.36 -34.11 -0.90
C GLU A 167 -10.67 -33.33 -0.91
N GLN A 168 -11.18 -32.95 0.28
CA GLN A 168 -12.37 -32.14 0.43
C GLN A 168 -12.21 -30.74 -0.20
N TYR A 169 -11.01 -30.15 -0.17
CA TYR A 169 -10.72 -28.90 -0.88
C TYR A 169 -10.81 -29.07 -2.40
N ASN A 170 -10.26 -30.16 -2.93
CA ASN A 170 -10.33 -30.47 -4.36
C ASN A 170 -11.76 -30.77 -4.81
N GLU A 171 -12.52 -31.51 -4.00
CA GLU A 171 -13.95 -31.76 -4.19
C GLU A 171 -14.74 -30.45 -4.20
N TYR A 172 -14.52 -29.59 -3.21
CA TYR A 172 -15.13 -28.27 -3.11
C TYR A 172 -14.89 -27.45 -4.37
N ARG A 173 -13.64 -27.45 -4.87
CA ARG A 173 -13.25 -26.73 -6.09
C ARG A 173 -14.05 -27.22 -7.29
N ASN A 174 -14.13 -28.53 -7.49
CA ASN A 174 -14.84 -29.11 -8.63
C ASN A 174 -16.33 -28.72 -8.58
N LEU A 175 -16.96 -28.88 -7.41
CA LEU A 175 -18.36 -28.49 -7.22
C LEU A 175 -18.58 -26.98 -7.39
N ARG A 176 -17.66 -26.15 -6.90
CA ARG A 176 -17.71 -24.69 -7.07
C ARG A 176 -17.61 -24.31 -8.55
N GLN A 177 -16.75 -24.98 -9.31
CA GLN A 177 -16.62 -24.73 -10.74
C GLN A 177 -17.91 -25.10 -11.48
N MET A 178 -18.45 -26.29 -11.22
CA MET A 178 -19.74 -26.71 -11.78
C MET A 178 -20.88 -25.76 -11.38
N TYR A 179 -20.87 -25.22 -10.15
CA TYR A 179 -21.82 -24.21 -9.69
C TYR A 179 -21.70 -22.90 -10.49
N LEU A 180 -20.47 -22.41 -10.70
CA LEU A 180 -20.21 -21.18 -11.46
C LEU A 180 -20.57 -21.33 -12.95
N GLU A 181 -20.44 -22.53 -13.49
CA GLU A 181 -20.83 -22.87 -14.87
C GLU A 181 -22.34 -23.17 -15.00
N GLY A 182 -23.10 -23.18 -13.89
CA GLY A 182 -24.54 -23.47 -13.88
C GLY A 182 -24.89 -24.96 -14.02
N ASN A 183 -23.89 -25.84 -13.96
CA ASN A 183 -23.99 -27.28 -14.21
C ASN A 183 -23.98 -28.14 -12.94
N LEU A 184 -24.11 -27.55 -11.74
CA LEU A 184 -24.09 -28.29 -10.47
C LEU A 184 -25.36 -29.16 -10.31
N PRO A 185 -25.25 -30.50 -10.22
CA PRO A 185 -26.38 -31.37 -9.98
C PRO A 185 -27.09 -31.05 -8.67
N LEU A 186 -28.41 -31.21 -8.62
CA LEU A 186 -29.21 -30.95 -7.42
C LEU A 186 -28.75 -31.80 -6.21
N ALA A 187 -28.30 -33.03 -6.46
CA ALA A 187 -27.77 -33.93 -5.43
C ALA A 187 -26.49 -33.40 -4.76
N ASP A 188 -25.66 -32.66 -5.50
CA ASP A 188 -24.36 -32.19 -5.02
C ASP A 188 -24.42 -30.82 -4.36
N ARG A 189 -25.58 -30.14 -4.40
CA ARG A 189 -25.76 -28.82 -3.76
C ARG A 189 -25.55 -28.86 -2.25
N GLY A 190 -26.07 -29.89 -1.57
CA GLY A 190 -25.87 -30.04 -0.13
C GLY A 190 -24.40 -30.23 0.25
N ARG A 191 -23.68 -31.06 -0.53
CA ARG A 191 -22.24 -31.28 -0.35
C ARG A 191 -21.41 -30.03 -0.66
N TYR A 192 -21.78 -29.32 -1.71
CA TYR A 192 -21.17 -28.03 -2.05
C TYR A 192 -21.36 -27.01 -0.93
N GLU A 193 -22.53 -26.90 -0.34
CA GLU A 193 -22.79 -25.98 0.78
C GLU A 193 -22.04 -26.36 2.05
N GLU A 194 -21.94 -27.66 2.38
CA GLU A 194 -21.14 -28.17 3.49
C GLU A 194 -19.66 -27.81 3.30
N LEU A 195 -19.10 -28.14 2.13
CA LEU A 195 -17.71 -27.85 1.80
C LEU A 195 -17.45 -26.34 1.71
N ARG A 196 -18.39 -25.56 1.19
CA ARG A 196 -18.33 -24.09 1.20
C ARG A 196 -18.27 -23.54 2.63
N SER A 197 -19.04 -24.13 3.54
CA SER A 197 -19.01 -23.78 4.97
C SER A 197 -17.64 -24.12 5.59
N LEU A 198 -17.12 -25.33 5.34
CA LEU A 198 -15.79 -25.74 5.81
C LEU A 198 -14.67 -24.85 5.24
N GLU A 199 -14.73 -24.48 3.97
CA GLU A 199 -13.81 -23.53 3.32
C GLU A 199 -13.90 -22.16 3.99
N SER A 200 -15.12 -21.64 4.20
CA SER A 200 -15.32 -20.34 4.87
C SER A 200 -14.82 -20.29 6.31
N GLN A 201 -14.70 -21.46 6.96
CA GLN A 201 -14.09 -21.63 8.28
C GLN A 201 -12.56 -21.83 8.21
N GLY A 202 -11.96 -21.89 7.01
CA GLY A 202 -10.53 -22.13 6.80
C GLY A 202 -10.08 -23.55 7.16
N LYS A 203 -11.00 -24.51 7.18
CA LYS A 203 -10.71 -25.92 7.52
C LYS A 203 -10.22 -26.74 6.34
N LEU A 204 -10.61 -26.35 5.12
CA LEU A 204 -10.10 -26.98 3.90
C LEU A 204 -8.77 -26.31 3.50
N ARG A 205 -7.87 -27.08 2.89
CA ARG A 205 -6.52 -26.63 2.54
C ARG A 205 -6.15 -27.16 1.17
N SER A 206 -5.57 -26.32 0.31
CA SER A 206 -5.07 -26.74 -1.00
C SER A 206 -3.82 -27.63 -0.90
N PHE A 207 -3.00 -27.43 0.12
CA PHE A 207 -1.85 -28.27 0.46
C PHE A 207 -1.48 -28.11 1.93
N VAL A 208 -0.63 -29.00 2.43
CA VAL A 208 -0.09 -28.94 3.79
C VAL A 208 1.41 -28.64 3.74
N SER A 209 1.87 -27.79 4.66
CA SER A 209 3.29 -27.43 4.81
C SER A 209 3.84 -27.98 6.12
N TYR A 210 5.15 -28.19 6.17
CA TYR A 210 5.87 -28.48 7.41
C TYR A 210 5.74 -27.35 8.45
N VAL A 211 5.46 -26.13 7.99
CA VAL A 211 5.48 -24.93 8.82
C VAL A 211 4.04 -24.48 9.07
N ARG A 212 3.67 -24.35 10.34
CA ARG A 212 2.39 -23.72 10.71
C ARG A 212 2.56 -22.21 10.78
N PRO A 213 1.63 -21.40 10.22
CA PRO A 213 1.72 -19.94 10.24
C PRO A 213 1.93 -19.35 11.63
N VAL A 214 1.27 -19.90 12.66
CA VAL A 214 1.39 -19.43 14.04
C VAL A 214 2.83 -19.51 14.55
N HIS A 215 3.51 -20.65 14.38
CA HIS A 215 4.91 -20.79 14.80
C HIS A 215 5.82 -19.86 14.01
N PHE A 216 5.57 -19.72 12.71
CA PHE A 216 6.29 -18.78 11.87
C PHE A 216 6.17 -17.35 12.40
N TYR A 217 4.96 -16.86 12.70
CA TYR A 217 4.75 -15.50 13.20
C TYR A 217 5.57 -15.20 14.45
N PHE A 218 5.56 -16.10 15.43
CA PHE A 218 6.30 -15.89 16.68
C PHE A 218 7.82 -15.96 16.49
N ILE A 219 8.33 -16.92 15.70
CA ILE A 219 9.78 -17.05 15.45
C ILE A 219 10.28 -15.83 14.66
N TYR A 220 9.64 -15.55 13.53
CA TYR A 220 9.97 -14.43 12.66
C TYR A 220 9.84 -13.09 13.40
N GLY A 221 8.71 -12.85 14.06
CA GLY A 221 8.48 -11.62 14.81
C GLY A 221 9.47 -11.42 15.97
N SER A 222 9.90 -12.49 16.65
CA SER A 222 10.92 -12.40 17.70
C SER A 222 12.29 -12.03 17.14
N LEU A 223 12.67 -12.61 15.99
CA LEU A 223 13.93 -12.28 15.31
C LEU A 223 13.93 -10.82 14.84
N VAL A 224 12.81 -10.35 14.28
CA VAL A 224 12.63 -8.95 13.90
C VAL A 224 12.70 -8.03 15.11
N CYS A 225 11.96 -8.36 16.17
CA CYS A 225 11.95 -7.58 17.40
C CYS A 225 13.34 -7.38 17.98
N LEU A 226 14.14 -8.45 18.04
CA LEU A 226 15.47 -8.43 18.63
C LEU A 226 16.38 -7.40 17.94
N TYR A 227 16.47 -7.41 16.60
CA TYR A 227 17.38 -6.50 15.92
C TYR A 227 16.87 -5.05 15.91
N VAL A 228 15.56 -4.84 15.78
CA VAL A 228 14.95 -3.49 15.72
C VAL A 228 15.07 -2.78 17.07
N VAL A 229 14.77 -3.49 18.17
CA VAL A 229 14.87 -2.93 19.53
C VAL A 229 16.32 -2.54 19.85
N LEU A 230 17.29 -3.38 19.47
CA LEU A 230 18.71 -3.11 19.71
C LEU A 230 19.24 -1.96 18.85
N GLY A 231 18.95 -1.97 17.56
CA GLY A 231 19.66 -1.16 16.58
C GLY A 231 19.08 0.22 16.27
N GLY A 232 17.81 0.46 16.59
CA GLY A 232 17.13 1.74 16.30
C GLY A 232 17.13 2.11 14.80
N PHE A 233 16.90 3.38 14.51
CA PHE A 233 16.75 3.87 13.12
C PHE A 233 18.06 3.76 12.31
N ALA A 234 19.22 3.91 12.95
CA ALA A 234 20.51 3.78 12.28
C ALA A 234 20.79 2.35 11.79
N ALA A 235 20.42 1.33 12.59
CA ALA A 235 20.54 -0.06 12.16
C ALA A 235 19.55 -0.39 11.05
N ALA A 236 18.30 0.08 11.17
CA ALA A 236 17.30 -0.06 10.11
C ALA A 236 17.85 0.44 8.76
N ALA A 237 18.51 1.60 8.72
CA ALA A 237 19.11 2.12 7.48
C ALA A 237 20.20 1.23 6.86
N ILE A 238 20.99 0.52 7.68
CA ILE A 238 22.05 -0.37 7.20
C ILE A 238 21.46 -1.73 6.80
N THR A 239 20.50 -2.24 7.55
CA THR A 239 19.81 -3.49 7.20
C THR A 239 18.99 -3.30 5.92
N ASP A 240 18.33 -2.16 5.74
CA ASP A 240 17.58 -1.80 4.53
C ASP A 240 18.46 -1.74 3.28
N LEU A 241 19.72 -1.31 3.41
CA LEU A 241 20.68 -1.35 2.31
C LEU A 241 20.92 -2.81 1.87
N LEU A 242 21.19 -3.70 2.81
CA LEU A 242 21.43 -5.12 2.51
C LEU A 242 20.15 -5.80 1.99
N GLN A 243 19.02 -5.56 2.64
CA GLN A 243 17.72 -6.08 2.26
C GLN A 243 17.30 -5.56 0.89
N GLY A 244 17.55 -4.29 0.58
CA GLY A 244 17.29 -3.71 -0.73
C GLY A 244 18.09 -4.35 -1.86
N VAL A 245 19.37 -4.65 -1.65
CA VAL A 245 20.17 -5.41 -2.63
C VAL A 245 19.60 -6.81 -2.84
N LEU A 246 19.20 -7.49 -1.76
CA LEU A 246 18.54 -8.80 -1.84
C LEU A 246 17.19 -8.72 -2.57
N MET A 247 16.42 -7.65 -2.35
CA MET A 247 15.16 -7.38 -3.03
C MET A 247 15.33 -7.29 -4.54
N ILE A 248 16.36 -6.58 -4.98
CA ILE A 248 16.70 -6.44 -6.41
C ILE A 248 17.07 -7.81 -6.98
N PHE A 249 17.95 -8.53 -6.29
CA PHE A 249 18.43 -9.82 -6.75
C PHE A 249 17.28 -10.82 -6.95
N PHE A 250 16.40 -10.99 -5.95
CA PHE A 250 15.29 -11.95 -6.07
C PHE A 250 14.25 -11.51 -7.11
N SER A 251 14.05 -10.20 -7.29
CA SER A 251 13.13 -9.67 -8.32
C SER A 251 13.61 -9.99 -9.73
N CYS A 252 14.93 -10.04 -9.93
CA CYS A 252 15.54 -10.38 -11.22
C CYS A 252 15.64 -11.89 -11.46
N VAL A 253 15.90 -12.69 -10.41
CA VAL A 253 16.32 -14.09 -10.58
C VAL A 253 15.27 -14.98 -11.26
N LEU A 254 13.97 -14.76 -11.05
CA LEU A 254 12.92 -15.61 -11.65
C LEU A 254 12.76 -15.39 -13.16
N ILE A 255 13.06 -14.19 -13.65
CA ILE A 255 12.79 -13.79 -15.03
C ILE A 255 13.57 -14.61 -16.06
N PRO A 256 14.90 -14.80 -15.96
CA PRO A 256 15.64 -15.58 -16.96
C PRO A 256 15.21 -17.05 -16.97
N PHE A 257 15.04 -17.70 -15.80
CA PHE A 257 14.61 -19.10 -15.74
C PHE A 257 13.19 -19.29 -16.28
N GLY A 258 12.28 -18.36 -15.95
CA GLY A 258 10.91 -18.37 -16.43
C GLY A 258 10.81 -18.13 -17.95
N LEU A 259 11.58 -17.17 -18.48
CA LEU A 259 11.65 -16.93 -19.92
C LEU A 259 12.21 -18.13 -20.68
N ILE A 260 13.25 -18.79 -20.15
CA ILE A 260 13.78 -20.03 -20.77
C ILE A 260 12.70 -21.11 -20.78
N ALA A 261 11.97 -21.29 -19.67
CA ALA A 261 10.94 -22.32 -19.56
C ALA A 261 9.74 -22.10 -20.51
N VAL A 262 9.33 -20.84 -20.75
CA VAL A 262 8.20 -20.51 -21.64
C VAL A 262 8.60 -20.43 -23.12
N GLY A 263 9.88 -20.59 -23.47
CA GLY A 263 10.36 -20.50 -24.85
C GLY A 263 10.71 -19.07 -25.31
N GLY A 264 11.13 -18.22 -24.38
CA GLY A 264 11.49 -16.82 -24.61
C GLY A 264 10.28 -15.90 -24.78
N PHE A 265 10.53 -14.67 -25.26
CA PHE A 265 9.46 -13.69 -25.48
C PHE A 265 8.46 -14.15 -26.55
N THR A 266 8.92 -14.82 -27.61
CA THR A 266 8.05 -15.38 -28.65
C THR A 266 7.17 -16.50 -28.11
N GLY A 267 7.72 -17.40 -27.29
CA GLY A 267 6.93 -18.45 -26.63
C GLY A 267 5.91 -17.88 -25.64
N LEU A 268 6.25 -16.77 -24.97
CA LEU A 268 5.33 -16.06 -24.08
C LEU A 268 4.13 -15.47 -24.85
N HIS A 269 4.36 -14.77 -25.97
CA HIS A 269 3.28 -14.26 -26.83
C HIS A 269 2.45 -15.36 -27.49
N ALA A 270 3.05 -16.52 -27.77
CA ALA A 270 2.32 -17.68 -28.28
C ALA A 270 1.41 -18.32 -27.22
N SER A 271 1.78 -18.25 -25.94
CA SER A 271 1.08 -18.93 -24.83
C SER A 271 0.04 -18.05 -24.13
N VAL A 272 0.15 -16.72 -24.24
CA VAL A 272 -0.71 -15.75 -23.55
C VAL A 272 -1.58 -15.00 -24.57
N PRO A 273 -2.90 -14.85 -24.33
CA PRO A 273 -3.77 -14.09 -25.24
C PRO A 273 -3.33 -12.63 -25.46
N GLU A 274 -3.38 -12.14 -26.70
CA GLU A 274 -2.92 -10.78 -27.10
C GLU A 274 -3.49 -9.66 -26.21
N HIS A 275 -4.78 -9.74 -25.86
CA HIS A 275 -5.45 -8.74 -25.03
C HIS A 275 -4.87 -8.60 -23.61
N MET A 276 -4.18 -9.63 -23.10
CA MET A 276 -3.49 -9.60 -21.80
C MET A 276 -2.20 -8.75 -21.86
N PHE A 277 -1.70 -8.40 -23.04
CA PHE A 277 -0.56 -7.48 -23.22
C PHE A 277 -0.98 -6.03 -23.49
N TRP A 278 -2.29 -5.73 -23.56
CA TRP A 278 -2.77 -4.36 -23.76
C TRP A 278 -2.61 -3.53 -22.50
N LEU A 279 -1.72 -2.54 -22.55
CA LEU A 279 -1.39 -1.66 -21.42
C LEU A 279 -2.60 -1.05 -20.73
N PHE A 280 -3.56 -0.52 -21.49
CA PHE A 280 -4.75 0.12 -20.92
C PHE A 280 -5.98 -0.80 -20.87
N GLY A 281 -5.78 -2.10 -21.13
CA GLY A 281 -6.86 -3.08 -21.29
C GLY A 281 -7.83 -2.70 -22.42
N THR A 282 -9.02 -3.28 -22.40
CA THR A 282 -10.17 -2.75 -23.14
C THR A 282 -11.09 -2.01 -22.19
N GLU A 283 -11.79 -0.96 -22.67
CA GLU A 283 -12.77 -0.19 -21.89
C GLU A 283 -13.86 -1.03 -21.22
N THR A 284 -14.01 -2.30 -21.60
CA THR A 284 -15.06 -3.21 -21.13
C THR A 284 -14.56 -4.40 -20.33
N LEU A 285 -13.25 -4.65 -20.28
CA LEU A 285 -12.62 -5.63 -19.38
C LEU A 285 -11.82 -4.96 -18.27
N SER A 286 -11.30 -3.74 -18.50
CA SER A 286 -10.65 -2.97 -17.43
C SER A 286 -11.70 -2.47 -16.45
N GLU A 287 -11.64 -2.93 -15.20
CA GLU A 287 -12.45 -2.38 -14.11
C GLU A 287 -12.17 -0.89 -13.85
N TYR A 288 -11.08 -0.35 -14.42
CA TYR A 288 -10.56 0.99 -14.15
C TYR A 288 -10.43 1.78 -15.45
N ALA A 289 -11.29 2.77 -15.63
CA ALA A 289 -11.09 3.78 -16.67
C ALA A 289 -9.96 4.75 -16.28
N TRP A 290 -9.34 5.41 -17.27
CA TRP A 290 -8.23 6.35 -17.03
C TRP A 290 -8.59 7.47 -16.05
N TYR A 291 -9.83 7.96 -16.09
CA TYR A 291 -10.32 8.99 -15.16
C TYR A 291 -10.47 8.47 -13.73
N THR A 292 -10.79 7.19 -13.56
CA THR A 292 -10.79 6.53 -12.25
C THR A 292 -9.38 6.45 -11.68
N ILE A 293 -8.41 6.02 -12.50
CA ILE A 293 -6.98 6.00 -12.14
C ILE A 293 -6.50 7.40 -11.73
N ALA A 294 -6.85 8.44 -12.49
CA ALA A 294 -6.49 9.82 -12.17
C ALA A 294 -7.07 10.29 -10.82
N SER A 295 -8.35 9.99 -10.55
CA SER A 295 -8.98 10.34 -9.26
C SER A 295 -8.34 9.59 -8.07
N MET A 296 -7.98 8.32 -8.26
CA MET A 296 -7.29 7.51 -7.25
C MET A 296 -5.88 8.03 -7.00
N ALA A 297 -5.15 8.43 -8.04
CA ALA A 297 -3.83 9.03 -7.91
C ALA A 297 -3.91 10.35 -7.13
N LEU A 298 -4.91 11.18 -7.40
CA LEU A 298 -5.15 12.42 -6.65
C LEU A 298 -5.48 12.15 -5.18
N ALA A 299 -6.36 11.20 -4.87
CA ALA A 299 -6.67 10.82 -3.49
C ALA A 299 -5.43 10.30 -2.75
N ASN A 300 -4.61 9.48 -3.40
CA ASN A 300 -3.33 9.02 -2.85
C ASN A 300 -2.34 10.16 -2.64
N LEU A 301 -2.30 11.17 -3.51
CA LEU A 301 -1.42 12.34 -3.35
C LEU A 301 -1.76 13.11 -2.06
N VAL A 302 -3.04 13.20 -1.74
CA VAL A 302 -3.50 13.78 -0.47
C VAL A 302 -3.09 12.90 0.70
N ALA A 303 -3.35 11.60 0.63
CA ALA A 303 -3.12 10.65 1.72
C ALA A 303 -1.64 10.43 2.08
N ILE A 304 -0.74 10.38 1.09
CA ILE A 304 0.64 9.93 1.28
C ILE A 304 1.46 10.82 2.22
N VAL A 305 1.19 12.13 2.26
CA VAL A 305 1.90 13.07 3.14
C VAL A 305 1.62 12.78 4.62
N ALA A 306 0.54 12.04 4.94
CA ALA A 306 0.18 11.66 6.29
C ALA A 306 0.82 10.34 6.76
N VAL A 307 1.64 9.68 5.93
CA VAL A 307 2.32 8.44 6.31
C VAL A 307 3.41 8.71 7.34
N ALA A 308 3.35 8.02 8.48
CA ALA A 308 4.19 8.26 9.66
C ALA A 308 5.70 8.27 9.36
N THR A 309 6.15 7.34 8.52
CA THR A 309 7.57 7.15 8.20
C THR A 309 8.16 8.29 7.40
N GLY A 310 7.36 9.02 6.62
CA GLY A 310 7.85 10.04 5.69
C GLY A 310 8.63 11.17 6.39
N MET A 311 8.14 11.64 7.54
CA MET A 311 8.79 12.71 8.29
C MET A 311 10.09 12.24 8.97
N GLN A 312 10.12 11.03 9.53
CA GLN A 312 11.31 10.45 10.15
C GLN A 312 12.41 10.19 9.10
N VAL A 313 12.06 9.53 8.00
CA VAL A 313 13.01 9.18 6.92
C VAL A 313 13.62 10.46 6.33
N SER A 314 12.78 11.42 5.93
CA SER A 314 13.27 12.69 5.39
C SER A 314 14.02 13.50 6.44
N GLY A 315 13.59 13.46 7.71
CA GLY A 315 14.20 14.19 8.83
C GLY A 315 15.59 13.69 9.23
N SER A 316 15.89 12.42 8.95
CA SER A 316 17.20 11.79 9.20
C SER A 316 18.28 12.13 8.16
N ALA A 317 17.91 12.69 7.01
CA ALA A 317 18.86 13.06 5.97
C ALA A 317 19.76 14.22 6.41
N VAL A 318 21.00 14.28 5.89
CA VAL A 318 21.92 15.40 6.18
C VAL A 318 21.35 16.77 5.77
N ASN A 319 20.68 16.85 4.62
CA ASN A 319 20.06 18.07 4.08
C ASN A 319 18.89 17.73 3.14
N GLU A 320 18.14 18.74 2.71
CA GLU A 320 16.96 18.56 1.86
C GLU A 320 17.25 17.91 0.51
N ASN A 321 18.45 18.14 -0.06
CA ASN A 321 18.82 17.54 -1.35
C ASN A 321 19.12 16.05 -1.21
N THR A 322 19.65 15.64 -0.06
CA THR A 322 19.86 14.23 0.27
C THR A 322 18.53 13.53 0.54
N ALA A 323 17.58 14.20 1.23
CA ALA A 323 16.22 13.71 1.38
C ALA A 323 15.52 13.56 0.01
N ARG A 324 15.60 14.57 -0.86
CA ARG A 324 15.04 14.53 -2.23
C ARG A 324 15.62 13.37 -3.05
N PHE A 325 16.94 13.22 -3.05
CA PHE A 325 17.61 12.12 -3.75
C PHE A 325 17.13 10.76 -3.23
N GLY A 326 17.04 10.60 -1.90
CA GLY A 326 16.58 9.37 -1.29
C GLY A 326 15.15 9.01 -1.67
N VAL A 327 14.22 9.96 -1.45
CA VAL A 327 12.79 9.73 -1.69
C VAL A 327 12.53 9.47 -3.17
N ILE A 328 13.08 10.28 -4.08
CA ILE A 328 12.86 10.10 -5.52
C ILE A 328 13.60 8.89 -6.03
N GLY A 329 14.88 8.74 -5.68
CA GLY A 329 15.69 7.62 -6.13
C GLY A 329 15.09 6.29 -5.67
N GLY A 330 14.86 6.12 -4.37
CA GLY A 330 14.34 4.88 -3.81
C GLY A 330 12.92 4.54 -4.28
N MET A 331 11.99 5.50 -4.23
CA MET A 331 10.60 5.24 -4.64
C MET A 331 10.44 5.09 -6.15
N MET A 332 11.25 5.77 -6.96
CA MET A 332 11.26 5.59 -8.42
C MET A 332 11.93 4.27 -8.79
N PHE A 333 13.00 3.86 -8.10
CA PHE A 333 13.70 2.62 -8.41
C PHE A 333 12.80 1.39 -8.26
N LYS A 334 11.91 1.39 -7.27
CA LYS A 334 10.83 0.40 -7.15
C LYS A 334 9.99 0.24 -8.41
N ARG A 335 9.76 1.31 -9.18
CA ARG A 335 8.95 1.26 -10.42
C ARG A 335 9.58 0.36 -11.48
N PHE A 336 10.90 0.31 -11.56
CA PHE A 336 11.60 -0.62 -12.44
C PHE A 336 11.45 -2.07 -11.96
N MET A 337 11.47 -2.32 -10.64
CA MET A 337 11.26 -3.67 -10.09
C MET A 337 9.85 -4.20 -10.39
N MET A 338 8.83 -3.34 -10.37
CA MET A 338 7.47 -3.74 -10.72
C MET A 338 7.31 -4.21 -12.17
N ILE A 339 8.15 -3.73 -13.10
CA ILE A 339 8.18 -4.24 -14.48
C ILE A 339 8.61 -5.72 -14.47
N LEU A 340 9.62 -6.06 -13.65
CA LEU A 340 10.07 -7.45 -13.50
C LEU A 340 8.98 -8.31 -12.85
N TRP A 341 8.30 -7.83 -11.83
CA TRP A 341 7.23 -8.59 -11.17
C TRP A 341 6.03 -8.81 -12.09
N ALA A 342 5.72 -7.85 -12.96
CA ALA A 342 4.70 -8.05 -13.98
C ALA A 342 5.12 -9.05 -15.05
N MET A 343 6.39 -9.03 -15.45
CA MET A 343 6.94 -10.05 -16.32
C MET A 343 6.82 -11.44 -15.69
N ALA A 344 7.14 -11.59 -14.40
CA ALA A 344 6.92 -12.85 -13.68
C ALA A 344 5.44 -13.26 -13.69
N GLY A 345 4.49 -12.33 -13.55
CA GLY A 345 3.06 -12.60 -13.67
C GLY A 345 2.64 -13.09 -15.06
N LEU A 346 3.15 -12.47 -16.13
CA LEU A 346 2.91 -12.92 -17.51
C LEU A 346 3.53 -14.29 -17.79
N ILE A 347 4.76 -14.51 -17.33
CA ILE A 347 5.44 -15.82 -17.44
C ILE A 347 4.64 -16.89 -16.71
N ALA A 348 4.16 -16.60 -15.49
CA ALA A 348 3.32 -17.53 -14.74
C ALA A 348 2.02 -17.86 -15.51
N LEU A 349 1.42 -16.85 -16.16
CA LEU A 349 0.25 -17.05 -17.00
C LEU A 349 0.56 -17.96 -18.20
N GLY A 350 1.68 -17.74 -18.88
CA GLY A 350 2.09 -18.58 -20.01
C GLY A 350 2.45 -20.01 -19.62
N LEU A 351 3.00 -20.23 -18.43
CA LEU A 351 3.42 -21.56 -17.97
C LEU A 351 2.34 -22.37 -17.24
N TYR A 352 1.46 -21.69 -16.50
CA TYR A 352 0.61 -22.36 -15.50
C TYR A 352 -0.87 -21.96 -15.59
N ALA A 353 -1.31 -21.38 -16.72
CA ALA A 353 -2.72 -21.04 -16.94
C ALA A 353 -3.63 -22.25 -16.66
N GLY A 354 -4.58 -22.08 -15.74
CA GLY A 354 -5.53 -23.13 -15.34
C GLY A 354 -5.02 -24.13 -14.29
N GLU A 355 -3.71 -24.17 -14.01
CA GLU A 355 -3.12 -25.07 -13.01
C GLU A 355 -3.15 -24.47 -11.59
N LEU A 356 -2.94 -23.16 -11.46
CA LEU A 356 -2.86 -22.49 -10.15
C LEU A 356 -4.24 -22.17 -9.56
N HIS A 357 -4.55 -22.76 -8.41
CA HIS A 357 -5.85 -22.63 -7.73
C HIS A 357 -5.98 -21.34 -6.91
N ASP A 358 -4.88 -20.93 -6.27
CA ASP A 358 -4.75 -19.66 -5.57
C ASP A 358 -3.66 -18.82 -6.25
N PRO A 359 -4.05 -17.78 -7.00
CA PRO A 359 -3.12 -16.84 -7.61
C PRO A 359 -2.18 -16.14 -6.62
N ASP A 360 -2.47 -16.09 -5.31
CA ASP A 360 -1.52 -15.57 -4.30
C ASP A 360 -0.26 -16.46 -4.17
N LEU A 361 -0.32 -17.72 -4.61
CA LEU A 361 0.79 -18.68 -4.51
C LEU A 361 1.77 -18.65 -5.69
N ILE A 362 1.46 -17.88 -6.75
CA ILE A 362 2.25 -17.83 -8.01
C ILE A 362 3.74 -17.70 -7.73
N TRP A 363 4.12 -16.75 -6.88
CA TRP A 363 5.54 -16.46 -6.64
C TRP A 363 6.28 -17.63 -5.98
N GLY A 364 5.65 -18.28 -4.99
CA GLY A 364 6.21 -19.45 -4.32
C GLY A 364 6.27 -20.66 -5.25
N TYR A 365 5.23 -20.87 -6.06
CA TYR A 365 5.16 -21.95 -7.03
C TYR A 365 6.24 -21.82 -8.11
N MET A 366 6.37 -20.63 -8.72
CA MET A 366 7.43 -20.32 -9.68
C MET A 366 8.82 -20.56 -9.09
N THR A 367 9.06 -20.08 -7.87
CA THR A 367 10.34 -20.25 -7.18
C THR A 367 10.70 -21.72 -7.04
N ARG A 368 9.75 -22.56 -6.62
CA ARG A 368 9.98 -23.99 -6.40
C ARG A 368 10.19 -24.76 -7.70
N GLN A 369 9.46 -24.40 -8.77
CA GLN A 369 9.53 -25.10 -10.05
C GLN A 369 10.72 -24.67 -10.91
N LEU A 370 11.15 -23.41 -10.79
CA LEU A 370 12.16 -22.81 -11.68
C LEU A 370 13.55 -22.70 -11.05
N LEU A 371 13.66 -22.61 -9.71
CA LEU A 371 14.95 -22.40 -9.04
C LEU A 371 15.47 -23.68 -8.38
N GLY A 372 16.79 -23.86 -8.44
CA GLY A 372 17.48 -24.96 -7.76
C GLY A 372 17.85 -24.66 -6.29
N PRO A 373 18.41 -25.65 -5.59
CA PRO A 373 18.94 -25.48 -4.23
C PRO A 373 19.92 -24.31 -4.11
N GLY A 374 19.87 -23.58 -3.00
CA GLY A 374 20.59 -22.34 -2.75
C GLY A 374 19.83 -21.11 -3.22
N LEU A 375 19.35 -21.08 -4.47
CA LEU A 375 18.55 -19.97 -4.99
C LEU A 375 17.17 -19.88 -4.34
N ILE A 376 16.58 -21.02 -3.96
CA ILE A 376 15.35 -21.06 -3.14
C ILE A 376 15.60 -20.37 -1.80
N GLY A 377 16.70 -20.70 -1.10
CA GLY A 377 17.07 -20.06 0.16
C GLY A 377 17.28 -18.55 0.03
N VAL A 378 17.96 -18.10 -1.03
CA VAL A 378 18.13 -16.66 -1.31
C VAL A 378 16.77 -15.99 -1.60
N MET A 379 15.87 -16.64 -2.34
CA MET A 379 14.52 -16.14 -2.57
C MET A 379 13.76 -15.99 -1.25
N MET A 380 13.82 -16.99 -0.38
CA MET A 380 13.19 -16.96 0.94
C MET A 380 13.72 -15.80 1.78
N ILE A 381 15.05 -15.60 1.80
CA ILE A 381 15.67 -14.46 2.46
C ILE A 381 15.12 -13.14 1.89
N GLY A 382 15.04 -13.01 0.56
CA GLY A 382 14.53 -11.80 -0.09
C GLY A 382 13.08 -11.45 0.28
N VAL A 383 12.20 -12.45 0.33
CA VAL A 383 10.80 -12.30 0.77
C VAL A 383 10.76 -11.85 2.24
N LEU A 384 11.50 -12.52 3.12
CA LEU A 384 11.53 -12.19 4.54
C LEU A 384 12.11 -10.79 4.77
N ALA A 385 13.20 -10.46 4.07
CA ALA A 385 13.91 -9.18 4.11
C ALA A 385 13.01 -7.99 3.78
N ALA A 386 12.19 -8.08 2.72
CA ALA A 386 11.33 -6.98 2.31
C ALA A 386 10.21 -6.69 3.34
N ASN A 387 9.67 -7.72 3.99
CA ASN A 387 8.71 -7.52 5.07
C ASN A 387 9.40 -6.99 6.34
N MET A 388 10.66 -7.39 6.60
CA MET A 388 11.43 -6.88 7.74
C MET A 388 11.69 -5.37 7.65
N SER A 389 12.14 -4.86 6.50
CA SER A 389 12.36 -3.42 6.28
C SER A 389 11.08 -2.60 6.50
N SER A 390 9.93 -3.16 6.10
CA SER A 390 8.64 -2.50 6.32
C SER A 390 8.27 -2.48 7.81
N LEU A 391 8.46 -3.59 8.52
CA LEU A 391 8.18 -3.70 9.95
C LEU A 391 9.11 -2.83 10.80
N ASP A 392 10.40 -2.72 10.46
CA ASP A 392 11.35 -1.93 11.23
C ASP A 392 11.09 -0.42 11.13
N ALA A 393 10.98 0.12 9.91
CA ALA A 393 10.80 1.54 9.66
C ALA A 393 9.51 2.02 10.30
N LEU A 394 8.44 1.22 10.16
CA LEU A 394 7.14 1.51 10.77
C LEU A 394 7.22 1.44 12.30
N SER A 395 7.80 0.38 12.88
CA SER A 395 7.86 0.22 14.34
C SER A 395 8.68 1.32 15.02
N VAL A 396 9.82 1.72 14.44
CA VAL A 396 10.67 2.79 14.97
C VAL A 396 9.99 4.15 14.83
N SER A 397 9.34 4.43 13.69
CA SER A 397 8.55 5.65 13.49
C SER A 397 7.39 5.77 14.49
N LEU A 398 6.63 4.70 14.69
CA LEU A 398 5.48 4.69 15.59
C LEU A 398 5.90 4.75 17.05
N SER A 399 7.03 4.14 17.40
CA SER A 399 7.64 4.28 18.71
C SER A 399 7.99 5.73 19.02
N ALA A 400 8.65 6.42 18.08
CA ALA A 400 8.91 7.86 18.21
C ALA A 400 7.61 8.66 18.35
N LEU A 401 6.61 8.34 17.53
CA LEU A 401 5.30 8.99 17.53
C LEU A 401 4.57 8.81 18.88
N PHE A 402 4.55 7.59 19.42
CA PHE A 402 3.94 7.29 20.72
C PHE A 402 4.69 8.01 21.85
N VAL A 403 6.01 7.88 21.91
CA VAL A 403 6.82 8.49 22.97
C VAL A 403 6.58 9.99 23.01
N ARG A 404 6.64 10.66 21.85
CA ARG A 404 6.57 12.12 21.77
C ARG A 404 5.16 12.67 21.93
N GLN A 405 4.14 12.00 21.38
CA GLN A 405 2.77 12.56 21.31
C GLN A 405 1.81 11.99 22.35
N VAL A 406 2.10 10.81 22.90
CA VAL A 406 1.25 10.15 23.89
C VAL A 406 1.96 10.13 25.24
N TYR A 407 3.18 9.61 25.31
CA TYR A 407 3.85 9.37 26.59
C TYR A 407 4.40 10.63 27.26
N VAL A 408 5.18 11.45 26.54
CA VAL A 408 5.79 12.69 27.08
C VAL A 408 4.73 13.66 27.63
N PRO A 409 3.58 13.89 26.97
CA PRO A 409 2.51 14.72 27.54
C PRO A 409 1.93 14.20 28.86
N ILE A 410 1.89 12.87 29.06
CA ILE A 410 1.35 12.25 30.28
C ILE A 410 2.40 12.21 31.39
N ARG A 411 3.67 11.94 31.05
CA ARG A 411 4.79 11.84 31.99
C ARG A 411 5.97 12.71 31.53
N PRO A 412 5.90 14.03 31.73
CA PRO A 412 6.98 14.94 31.35
C PRO A 412 8.21 14.83 32.27
N ASN A 413 9.31 15.47 31.86
CA ASN A 413 10.55 15.65 32.63
C ASN A 413 11.26 14.35 33.06
N LYS A 414 11.18 13.30 32.23
CA LYS A 414 12.03 12.09 32.38
C LYS A 414 13.32 12.22 31.58
N SER A 415 14.30 11.37 31.91
CA SER A 415 15.59 11.34 31.21
C SER A 415 15.45 10.79 29.79
N GLU A 416 16.38 11.14 28.90
CA GLU A 416 16.44 10.61 27.53
C GLU A 416 16.51 9.07 27.51
N GLN A 417 17.26 8.48 28.45
CA GLN A 417 17.35 7.03 28.61
C GLN A 417 15.99 6.39 28.94
N HIS A 418 15.17 7.06 29.77
CA HIS A 418 13.82 6.60 30.09
C HIS A 418 12.92 6.63 28.86
N TYR A 419 12.95 7.72 28.08
CA TYR A 419 12.14 7.80 26.85
C TYR A 419 12.59 6.80 25.79
N MET A 420 13.89 6.53 25.68
CA MET A 420 14.42 5.48 24.81
C MET A 420 13.96 4.08 25.27
N LEU A 421 13.96 3.80 26.58
CA LEU A 421 13.43 2.54 27.11
C LEU A 421 11.95 2.37 26.79
N VAL A 422 11.14 3.41 26.99
CA VAL A 422 9.72 3.40 26.61
C VAL A 422 9.56 3.16 25.11
N GLY A 423 10.38 3.81 24.28
CA GLY A 423 10.38 3.58 22.84
C GLY A 423 10.65 2.12 22.46
N ARG A 424 11.64 1.48 23.10
CA ARG A 424 11.94 0.05 22.92
C ARG A 424 10.78 -0.85 23.31
N VAL A 425 10.12 -0.57 24.45
CA VAL A 425 8.93 -1.31 24.88
C VAL A 425 7.78 -1.17 23.87
N VAL A 426 7.57 0.04 23.33
CA VAL A 426 6.53 0.26 22.32
C VAL A 426 6.80 -0.54 21.04
N ILE A 427 8.05 -0.67 20.60
CA ILE A 427 8.40 -1.51 19.45
C ILE A 427 7.99 -2.96 19.69
N VAL A 428 8.29 -3.51 20.88
CA VAL A 428 7.86 -4.86 21.26
C VAL A 428 6.34 -4.99 21.17
N ILE A 429 5.60 -4.05 21.77
CA ILE A 429 4.13 -4.06 21.75
C ILE A 429 3.59 -3.98 20.32
N MET A 430 4.18 -3.15 19.45
CA MET A 430 3.74 -3.02 18.05
C MET A 430 3.94 -4.31 17.27
N ILE A 431 5.13 -4.92 17.39
CA ILE A 431 5.48 -6.15 16.67
C ILE A 431 4.60 -7.33 17.10
N PHE A 432 4.46 -7.56 18.41
CA PHE A 432 3.64 -8.65 18.94
C PHE A 432 2.14 -8.35 18.85
N GLY A 433 1.73 -7.07 18.93
CA GLY A 433 0.36 -6.64 18.67
C GLY A 433 -0.07 -6.94 17.23
N GLY A 434 0.84 -6.73 16.27
CA GLY A 434 0.63 -7.13 14.87
C GLY A 434 0.41 -8.63 14.68
N ILE A 435 1.18 -9.46 15.41
CA ILE A 435 0.97 -10.92 15.44
C ILE A 435 -0.41 -11.24 16.03
N GLY A 436 -0.79 -10.60 17.14
CA GLY A 436 -2.12 -10.76 17.74
C GLY A 436 -3.23 -10.48 16.72
N MET A 437 -3.15 -9.37 15.99
CA MET A 437 -4.10 -9.03 14.94
C MET A 437 -4.09 -10.03 13.77
N ALA A 438 -2.93 -10.55 13.38
CA ALA A 438 -2.80 -11.55 12.31
C ALA A 438 -3.49 -12.88 12.62
N LEU A 439 -3.71 -13.21 13.91
CA LEU A 439 -4.42 -14.42 14.33
C LEU A 439 -5.95 -14.29 14.23
N TYR A 440 -6.48 -13.06 14.28
CA TYR A 440 -7.93 -12.81 14.23
C TYR A 440 -8.43 -12.42 12.83
N ILE A 441 -7.55 -11.89 11.98
CA ILE A 441 -7.92 -11.44 10.63
C ILE A 441 -7.95 -12.64 9.69
N SER A 442 -9.14 -13.03 9.24
CA SER A 442 -9.35 -14.11 8.26
C SER A 442 -9.38 -13.62 6.81
N ASN A 443 -9.72 -12.34 6.57
CA ASN A 443 -9.87 -11.78 5.22
C ASN A 443 -8.96 -10.57 4.98
N LEU A 444 -7.93 -10.78 4.16
CA LEU A 444 -6.94 -9.78 3.81
C LEU A 444 -7.51 -8.64 2.93
N LEU A 445 -8.49 -8.95 2.07
CA LEU A 445 -9.07 -8.00 1.13
C LEU A 445 -9.89 -6.89 1.80
N GLU A 446 -10.55 -7.19 2.93
CA GLU A 446 -11.32 -6.19 3.67
C GLU A 446 -10.42 -5.14 4.33
N LEU A 447 -9.23 -5.53 4.78
CA LEU A 447 -8.26 -4.65 5.40
C LEU A 447 -7.65 -3.66 4.38
N PHE A 448 -7.42 -4.10 3.14
CA PHE A 448 -6.84 -3.26 2.09
C PHE A 448 -7.66 -2.00 1.79
N LYS A 449 -9.00 -2.06 1.92
CA LYS A 449 -9.89 -0.89 1.71
C LYS A 449 -9.61 0.26 2.71
N TYR A 450 -9.07 -0.04 3.89
CA TYR A 450 -8.79 0.96 4.91
C TYR A 450 -7.46 1.71 4.70
N PHE A 451 -6.44 1.08 4.12
CA PHE A 451 -5.12 1.72 3.96
C PHE A 451 -5.11 2.93 3.02
N ILE A 452 -6.04 2.97 2.06
CA ILE A 452 -6.09 4.06 1.06
C ILE A 452 -6.94 5.23 1.56
N SER A 453 -8.09 4.95 2.18
CA SER A 453 -9.10 5.98 2.51
C SER A 453 -8.81 6.71 3.82
N MET A 454 -8.22 6.02 4.80
CA MET A 454 -8.03 6.53 6.16
C MET A 454 -6.95 7.62 6.29
N PRO A 455 -5.75 7.49 5.68
CA PRO A 455 -4.72 8.54 5.80
C PRO A 455 -5.10 9.86 5.13
N ALA A 456 -6.02 9.85 4.16
CA ALA A 456 -6.51 11.05 3.47
C ALA A 456 -7.13 12.09 4.44
N ILE A 457 -7.69 11.64 5.57
CA ILE A 457 -8.27 12.50 6.61
C ILE A 457 -7.23 13.51 7.14
N PHE A 458 -5.99 13.07 7.33
CA PHE A 458 -4.90 13.88 7.87
C PHE A 458 -4.02 14.51 6.77
N GLY A 459 -4.13 14.03 5.54
CA GLY A 459 -3.34 14.52 4.40
C GLY A 459 -3.58 16.00 4.08
N ALA A 460 -4.85 16.40 3.97
CA ALA A 460 -5.23 17.78 3.66
C ALA A 460 -4.73 18.84 4.67
N PRO A 461 -4.87 18.65 5.99
CA PRO A 461 -4.36 19.63 6.96
C PRO A 461 -2.83 19.70 6.97
N ILE A 462 -2.12 18.62 6.63
CA ILE A 462 -0.66 18.65 6.48
C ILE A 462 -0.27 19.47 5.25
N TRP A 463 -0.87 19.16 4.08
CA TRP A 463 -0.64 19.93 2.85
C TRP A 463 -0.88 21.42 3.04
N LEU A 464 -2.07 21.80 3.53
CA LEU A 464 -2.41 23.21 3.77
C LEU A 464 -1.55 23.85 4.88
N GLY A 465 -1.18 23.10 5.92
CA GLY A 465 -0.39 23.65 7.02
C GLY A 465 1.02 24.08 6.61
N PHE A 466 1.61 23.45 5.60
CA PHE A 466 2.91 23.82 5.03
C PHE A 466 2.86 25.02 4.07
N ILE A 467 1.69 25.44 3.59
CA ILE A 467 1.57 26.45 2.52
C ILE A 467 0.62 27.61 2.85
N TRP A 468 -0.21 27.49 3.88
CA TRP A 468 -1.25 28.49 4.21
C TRP A 468 -1.22 28.88 5.67
N ARG A 469 -0.99 30.16 5.95
CA ARG A 469 -0.87 30.70 7.32
C ARG A 469 -2.20 30.73 8.06
N ARG A 470 -3.32 30.98 7.35
CA ARG A 470 -4.65 31.15 7.95
C ARG A 470 -5.27 29.86 8.47
N LEU A 471 -4.74 28.69 8.08
CA LEU A 471 -5.23 27.41 8.55
C LEU A 471 -5.19 27.35 10.10
N SER A 472 -6.36 27.14 10.69
CA SER A 472 -6.55 27.20 12.14
C SER A 472 -6.64 25.82 12.79
N ARG A 473 -6.33 25.75 14.09
CA ARG A 473 -6.50 24.55 14.91
C ARG A 473 -7.95 24.04 14.92
N ALA A 474 -8.91 24.94 15.04
CA ALA A 474 -10.33 24.60 15.12
C ALA A 474 -10.85 24.02 13.80
N ALA A 475 -10.46 24.61 12.66
CA ALA A 475 -10.81 24.09 11.34
C ALA A 475 -10.28 22.67 11.13
N VAL A 476 -9.02 22.42 11.52
CA VAL A 476 -8.39 21.09 11.44
C VAL A 476 -9.11 20.08 12.33
N ALA A 477 -9.43 20.44 13.58
CA ALA A 477 -10.12 19.54 14.50
C ALA A 477 -11.52 19.15 13.99
N ILE A 478 -12.32 20.13 13.56
CA ILE A 478 -13.67 19.88 13.02
C ILE A 478 -13.57 19.08 11.72
N GLN A 479 -12.65 19.40 10.82
CA GLN A 479 -12.47 18.64 9.58
C GLN A 479 -12.11 17.19 9.85
N ILE A 480 -11.16 16.90 10.75
CA ILE A 480 -10.79 15.52 11.08
C ILE A 480 -12.01 14.75 11.59
N VAL A 481 -12.81 15.34 12.49
CA VAL A 481 -14.02 14.69 13.02
C VAL A 481 -15.05 14.43 11.93
N VAL A 482 -15.37 15.43 11.11
CA VAL A 482 -16.36 15.30 10.03
C VAL A 482 -15.90 14.29 8.97
N SER A 483 -14.64 14.36 8.55
CA SER A 483 -14.07 13.40 7.60
C SER A 483 -14.01 11.99 8.18
N PHE A 484 -13.69 11.83 9.47
CA PHE A 484 -13.72 10.52 10.13
C PHE A 484 -15.13 9.94 10.20
N ILE A 485 -16.15 10.77 10.48
CA ILE A 485 -17.55 10.33 10.47
C ILE A 485 -17.96 9.85 9.07
N ILE A 486 -17.66 10.63 8.03
CA ILE A 486 -18.08 10.32 6.66
C ILE A 486 -17.29 9.14 6.05
N ILE A 487 -15.98 9.07 6.28
CA ILE A 487 -15.11 8.09 5.61
C ILE A 487 -14.99 6.79 6.41
N ALA A 488 -15.08 6.85 7.75
CA ALA A 488 -14.89 5.69 8.62
C ALA A 488 -16.18 5.21 9.30
N ILE A 489 -16.93 6.10 9.96
CA ILE A 489 -18.05 5.67 10.82
C ILE A 489 -19.27 5.29 9.98
N ILE A 490 -19.78 6.20 9.14
CA ILE A 490 -21.02 5.99 8.37
C ILE A 490 -20.91 4.73 7.47
N PRO A 491 -19.84 4.55 6.67
CA PRO A 491 -19.69 3.36 5.83
C PRO A 491 -19.78 2.05 6.60
N ASN A 492 -19.28 2.03 7.84
CA ASN A 492 -19.21 0.85 8.70
C ASN A 492 -20.48 0.60 9.51
N VAL A 493 -21.06 1.66 10.07
CA VAL A 493 -22.32 1.55 10.83
C VAL A 493 -23.46 1.18 9.87
N PHE A 494 -23.56 1.84 8.71
CA PHE A 494 -24.69 1.64 7.80
C PHE A 494 -24.65 0.30 7.09
N GLN A 495 -23.46 -0.31 6.89
CA GLN A 495 -23.37 -1.68 6.40
C GLN A 495 -23.70 -2.73 7.48
N SER A 496 -23.63 -2.38 8.76
CA SER A 496 -23.90 -3.31 9.87
C SER A 496 -25.38 -3.35 10.28
N TRP A 497 -26.10 -2.24 10.11
CA TRP A 497 -27.49 -2.11 10.55
C TRP A 497 -28.50 -2.59 9.50
N MET A 498 -29.38 -3.53 9.87
CA MET A 498 -30.43 -4.02 8.96
C MET A 498 -31.38 -2.92 8.47
N LYS A 499 -31.67 -1.91 9.31
CA LYS A 499 -32.55 -0.79 8.93
C LYS A 499 -31.99 0.00 7.74
N THR A 500 -30.69 0.27 7.71
CA THR A 500 -30.04 1.03 6.63
C THR A 500 -29.82 0.18 5.39
N ARG A 501 -29.45 -1.09 5.55
CA ARG A 501 -29.29 -2.05 4.44
C ARG A 501 -30.58 -2.32 3.67
N THR A 502 -31.73 -2.04 4.26
CA THR A 502 -33.03 -2.33 3.67
C THR A 502 -33.85 -1.07 3.38
N TYR A 503 -33.27 0.11 3.62
CA TYR A 503 -33.91 1.40 3.38
C TYR A 503 -33.94 1.71 1.88
N GLU A 504 -35.14 1.78 1.31
CA GLU A 504 -35.37 1.85 -0.13
C GLU A 504 -34.60 2.98 -0.85
N PRO A 505 -34.51 4.22 -0.31
CA PRO A 505 -33.69 5.27 -0.93
C PRO A 505 -32.19 4.94 -1.05
N PHE A 506 -31.66 4.03 -0.22
CA PHE A 506 -30.27 3.56 -0.31
C PHE A 506 -30.08 2.38 -1.25
N LEU A 507 -31.17 1.80 -1.75
CA LEU A 507 -31.16 0.66 -2.67
C LEU A 507 -31.24 1.09 -4.14
N LYS A 508 -31.04 2.37 -4.44
CA LYS A 508 -31.00 2.88 -5.82
C LYS A 508 -29.84 2.25 -6.61
N GLN A 509 -30.14 1.87 -7.84
CA GLN A 509 -29.19 1.33 -8.82
C GLN A 509 -29.12 2.24 -10.05
N THR A 510 -28.02 2.16 -10.78
CA THR A 510 -27.87 2.85 -12.07
C THR A 510 -28.77 2.22 -13.13
N VAL A 511 -29.07 2.96 -14.18
CA VAL A 511 -29.84 2.45 -15.32
C VAL A 511 -28.98 1.47 -16.13
N GLU A 512 -29.61 0.40 -16.61
CA GLU A 512 -29.00 -0.55 -17.54
C GLU A 512 -28.54 0.17 -18.83
N ARG A 513 -27.38 -0.23 -19.37
CA ARG A 513 -26.86 0.34 -20.61
C ARG A 513 -26.49 -0.75 -21.60
N GLN A 514 -26.96 -0.61 -22.83
CA GLN A 514 -26.46 -1.42 -23.95
C GLN A 514 -25.31 -0.66 -24.63
N ILE A 515 -24.12 -1.23 -24.61
CA ILE A 515 -22.97 -0.70 -25.33
C ILE A 515 -22.63 -1.61 -26.50
N THR A 516 -22.25 -1.00 -27.61
CA THR A 516 -21.82 -1.68 -28.82
C THR A 516 -20.31 -1.56 -28.90
N ILE A 517 -19.61 -2.70 -28.86
CA ILE A 517 -18.15 -2.75 -28.76
C ILE A 517 -17.60 -3.32 -30.07
N THR A 518 -16.64 -2.63 -30.67
CA THR A 518 -15.83 -3.18 -31.75
C THR A 518 -14.62 -3.88 -31.14
N THR A 519 -14.49 -5.18 -31.36
CA THR A 519 -13.36 -5.99 -30.88
C THR A 519 -12.83 -6.84 -32.01
N LYS A 520 -11.55 -7.25 -31.92
CA LYS A 520 -11.03 -8.30 -32.81
C LYS A 520 -11.71 -9.63 -32.49
N ALA A 521 -12.06 -10.38 -33.52
CA ALA A 521 -12.69 -11.68 -33.44
C ALA A 521 -11.74 -12.70 -32.81
N LEU A 522 -12.24 -13.44 -31.83
CA LEU A 522 -11.53 -14.57 -31.23
C LEU A 522 -11.77 -15.85 -32.04
N ALA A 523 -11.00 -16.91 -31.78
CA ALA A 523 -11.22 -18.24 -32.37
C ALA A 523 -12.65 -18.75 -32.12
N SER A 524 -13.21 -18.47 -30.95
CA SER A 524 -14.60 -18.75 -30.60
C SER A 524 -15.60 -17.97 -31.47
N ASP A 525 -15.27 -16.73 -31.88
CA ASP A 525 -16.16 -15.94 -32.73
C ASP A 525 -16.18 -16.43 -34.17
N VAL A 526 -15.07 -16.99 -34.65
CA VAL A 526 -15.03 -17.65 -35.96
C VAL A 526 -15.78 -18.98 -35.93
N GLN A 527 -15.60 -19.78 -34.89
CA GLN A 527 -16.36 -21.02 -34.69
C GLN A 527 -17.87 -20.79 -34.62
N GLU A 528 -18.29 -19.68 -34.00
CA GLU A 528 -19.69 -19.30 -33.88
C GLU A 528 -20.22 -18.51 -35.10
N GLY A 529 -19.43 -18.38 -36.18
CA GLY A 529 -19.83 -17.70 -37.42
C GLY A 529 -20.02 -16.19 -37.29
N ARG A 530 -19.52 -15.58 -36.21
CA ARG A 530 -19.56 -14.13 -35.98
C ARG A 530 -18.44 -13.39 -36.70
N ALA A 531 -17.43 -14.10 -37.20
CA ALA A 531 -16.33 -13.58 -37.99
C ALA A 531 -15.81 -14.64 -38.98
N ASP A 532 -15.21 -14.22 -40.07
CA ASP A 532 -14.62 -15.07 -41.10
C ASP A 532 -13.22 -15.55 -40.72
N HIS A 533 -12.47 -14.74 -39.96
CA HIS A 533 -11.13 -15.08 -39.47
C HIS A 533 -10.82 -14.43 -38.12
N VAL A 534 -9.92 -15.06 -37.36
CA VAL A 534 -9.44 -14.53 -36.08
C VAL A 534 -8.73 -13.20 -36.35
N GLY A 535 -9.07 -12.17 -35.59
CA GLY A 535 -8.54 -10.82 -35.77
C GLY A 535 -9.42 -9.85 -36.55
N GLN A 536 -10.50 -10.31 -37.20
CA GLN A 536 -11.47 -9.44 -37.88
C GLN A 536 -12.19 -8.53 -36.88
N ASN A 537 -12.38 -7.25 -37.22
CA ASN A 537 -13.16 -6.35 -36.38
C ASN A 537 -14.64 -6.73 -36.39
N ILE A 538 -15.17 -7.15 -35.24
CA ILE A 538 -16.57 -7.52 -35.05
C ILE A 538 -17.22 -6.63 -34.00
N THR A 539 -18.52 -6.42 -34.18
CA THR A 539 -19.32 -5.57 -33.32
C THR A 539 -20.18 -6.42 -32.40
N LYS A 540 -19.89 -6.41 -31.09
CA LYS A 540 -20.67 -7.13 -30.07
C LYS A 540 -21.51 -6.16 -29.26
N LYS A 541 -22.81 -6.44 -29.14
CA LYS A 541 -23.67 -5.77 -28.15
C LYS A 541 -23.42 -6.40 -26.79
N ARG A 542 -23.13 -5.57 -25.78
CA ARG A 542 -22.94 -6.01 -24.40
C ARG A 542 -23.84 -5.18 -23.49
N VAL A 543 -24.65 -5.87 -22.67
CA VAL A 543 -25.49 -5.23 -21.65
C VAL A 543 -24.65 -5.03 -20.40
N LEU A 544 -24.53 -3.78 -19.94
CA LEU A 544 -23.98 -3.44 -18.64
C LEU A 544 -25.11 -3.44 -17.62
N PRO A 545 -25.11 -4.37 -16.65
CA PRO A 545 -26.18 -4.48 -15.68
C PRO A 545 -26.22 -3.26 -14.75
N PRO A 546 -27.40 -2.92 -14.19
CA PRO A 546 -27.54 -1.94 -13.12
C PRO A 546 -26.53 -2.14 -11.99
N TYR A 547 -25.85 -1.07 -11.59
CA TYR A 547 -24.88 -1.09 -10.50
C TYR A 547 -25.42 -0.32 -9.29
N PRO A 548 -25.31 -0.85 -8.06
CA PRO A 548 -25.72 -0.15 -6.85
C PRO A 548 -24.98 1.18 -6.62
N ILE A 549 -25.72 2.23 -6.26
CA ILE A 549 -25.14 3.57 -6.05
C ILE A 549 -24.53 3.66 -4.64
N PHE A 550 -25.31 3.34 -3.60
CA PHE A 550 -24.92 3.59 -2.21
C PHE A 550 -24.31 2.38 -1.49
N PHE A 551 -24.36 1.18 -2.05
CA PHE A 551 -23.73 -0.03 -1.51
C PHE A 551 -22.77 -0.66 -2.52
N ASP A 552 -21.86 -1.52 -2.08
CA ASP A 552 -20.98 -2.28 -2.99
C ASP A 552 -21.78 -3.30 -3.83
N SER A 553 -22.85 -3.88 -3.27
CA SER A 553 -23.76 -4.78 -3.97
C SER A 553 -25.18 -4.70 -3.39
N ILE A 554 -26.19 -5.05 -4.20
CA ILE A 554 -27.58 -5.19 -3.77
C ILE A 554 -28.06 -6.55 -4.28
N ALA A 555 -28.63 -7.34 -3.39
CA ALA A 555 -29.20 -8.64 -3.70
C ALA A 555 -30.50 -8.83 -2.94
N ARG A 556 -31.34 -9.78 -3.39
CA ARG A 556 -32.54 -10.16 -2.64
C ARG A 556 -32.18 -10.90 -1.36
N GLU A 557 -32.98 -10.73 -0.32
CA GLU A 557 -32.86 -11.45 0.95
C GLU A 557 -32.97 -12.97 0.74
N ASN A 558 -33.98 -13.39 -0.03
CA ASN A 558 -34.11 -14.74 -0.56
C ASN A 558 -33.85 -14.73 -2.08
N PRO A 559 -32.76 -15.35 -2.58
CA PRO A 559 -32.47 -15.45 -4.00
C PRO A 559 -33.52 -16.20 -4.81
N ASP A 560 -34.24 -17.15 -4.20
CA ASP A 560 -35.22 -18.03 -4.86
C ASP A 560 -36.62 -17.40 -4.96
N ASP A 561 -36.85 -16.26 -4.28
CA ASP A 561 -38.11 -15.51 -4.34
C ASP A 561 -37.90 -14.16 -5.07
N PRO A 562 -38.42 -14.02 -6.31
CA PRO A 562 -38.35 -12.78 -7.08
C PRO A 562 -39.05 -11.58 -6.43
N ASN A 563 -39.92 -11.79 -5.43
CA ASN A 563 -40.60 -10.72 -4.70
C ASN A 563 -39.93 -10.41 -3.36
N SER A 564 -38.91 -11.18 -2.97
CA SER A 564 -38.16 -10.95 -1.76
C SER A 564 -37.53 -9.56 -1.73
N ARG A 565 -37.50 -8.96 -0.54
CA ARG A 565 -36.95 -7.63 -0.30
C ARG A 565 -35.49 -7.53 -0.76
N LEU A 566 -35.12 -6.38 -1.31
CA LEU A 566 -33.74 -6.06 -1.65
C LEU A 566 -32.96 -5.64 -0.40
N ILE A 567 -31.70 -6.07 -0.32
CA ILE A 567 -30.77 -5.79 0.76
C ILE A 567 -29.45 -5.31 0.17
N GLY A 568 -28.90 -4.24 0.73
CA GLY A 568 -27.56 -3.74 0.46
C GLY A 568 -26.50 -4.57 1.21
N TYR A 569 -25.42 -4.90 0.52
CA TYR A 569 -24.28 -5.66 1.03
C TYR A 569 -22.97 -4.91 0.77
N GLY A 570 -22.01 -5.10 1.67
CA GLY A 570 -20.69 -4.46 1.63
C GLY A 570 -20.72 -2.99 2.04
N ARG A 571 -19.65 -2.27 1.69
CA ARG A 571 -19.42 -0.91 2.18
C ARG A 571 -20.52 0.04 1.73
N PHE A 572 -21.01 0.88 2.63
CA PHE A 572 -21.88 2.00 2.27
C PHE A 572 -21.05 3.19 1.73
N ASN A 573 -21.44 3.72 0.57
CA ASN A 573 -20.76 4.81 -0.14
C ASN A 573 -21.23 6.17 0.38
N ALA A 574 -20.83 6.49 1.62
CA ALA A 574 -21.19 7.75 2.28
C ALA A 574 -20.82 8.99 1.47
N GLU A 575 -19.75 8.94 0.67
CA GLU A 575 -19.34 10.05 -0.19
C GLU A 575 -20.40 10.40 -1.24
N LEU A 576 -20.94 9.38 -1.91
CA LEU A 576 -22.01 9.55 -2.90
C LEU A 576 -23.30 9.99 -2.23
N TRP A 577 -23.58 9.45 -1.04
CA TRP A 577 -24.74 9.89 -0.26
C TRP A 577 -24.67 11.38 0.10
N VAL A 578 -23.55 11.86 0.63
CA VAL A 578 -23.36 13.28 0.97
C VAL A 578 -23.52 14.18 -0.25
N ILE A 579 -22.97 13.78 -1.42
CA ILE A 579 -23.15 14.55 -2.66
C ILE A 579 -24.61 14.51 -3.13
N SER A 580 -25.30 13.38 -2.99
CA SER A 580 -26.72 13.26 -3.37
C SER A 580 -27.64 14.15 -2.53
N LEU A 581 -27.26 14.45 -1.27
CA LEU A 581 -27.98 15.42 -0.42
C LEU A 581 -27.94 16.85 -0.99
N LEU A 582 -26.96 17.15 -1.85
CA LEU A 582 -26.87 18.42 -2.59
C LEU A 582 -27.73 18.43 -3.87
N GLY A 583 -28.51 17.38 -4.13
CA GLY A 583 -29.39 17.25 -5.28
C GLY A 583 -28.77 16.58 -6.51
N PHE A 584 -27.59 15.96 -6.39
CA PHE A 584 -26.93 15.28 -7.50
C PHE A 584 -27.51 13.88 -7.77
N ASP A 585 -27.87 13.58 -9.02
CA ASP A 585 -28.37 12.28 -9.44
C ASP A 585 -27.28 11.41 -10.08
N PHE A 586 -27.11 10.21 -9.55
CA PHE A 586 -26.12 9.22 -9.98
C PHE A 586 -26.71 8.09 -10.81
N SER A 587 -28.02 8.10 -11.09
CA SER A 587 -28.73 7.00 -11.78
C SER A 587 -28.17 6.72 -13.18
N HIS A 588 -27.59 7.73 -13.84
CA HIS A 588 -26.97 7.59 -15.16
C HIS A 588 -25.44 7.44 -15.11
N PHE A 589 -24.85 7.06 -13.99
CA PHE A 589 -23.40 6.88 -13.91
C PHE A 589 -23.01 5.43 -14.21
N SER A 590 -21.82 5.21 -14.77
CA SER A 590 -21.20 3.89 -14.81
C SER A 590 -20.56 3.56 -13.45
N LYS A 591 -20.27 2.28 -13.19
CA LYS A 591 -19.49 1.84 -12.02
C LYS A 591 -18.19 2.65 -11.88
N ALA A 592 -17.44 2.79 -12.97
CA ALA A 592 -16.18 3.55 -12.98
C ALA A 592 -16.39 5.03 -12.62
N GLN A 593 -17.45 5.67 -13.13
CA GLN A 593 -17.77 7.07 -12.79
C GLN A 593 -18.14 7.23 -11.30
N LEU A 594 -18.95 6.33 -10.74
CA LEU A 594 -19.28 6.34 -9.31
C LEU A 594 -18.03 6.23 -8.43
N VAL A 595 -17.13 5.29 -8.76
CA VAL A 595 -15.85 5.11 -8.07
C VAL A 595 -15.00 6.38 -8.18
N THR A 596 -14.97 7.02 -9.35
CA THR A 596 -14.22 8.26 -9.59
C THR A 596 -14.71 9.40 -8.70
N VAL A 597 -16.03 9.58 -8.59
CA VAL A 597 -16.61 10.62 -7.73
C VAL A 597 -16.27 10.38 -6.25
N ARG A 598 -16.27 9.12 -5.80
CA ARG A 598 -15.88 8.77 -4.42
C ARG A 598 -14.44 9.19 -4.10
N PHE A 599 -13.50 8.88 -5.00
CA PHE A 599 -12.10 9.25 -4.80
C PHE A 599 -11.87 10.76 -4.90
N LEU A 600 -12.55 11.46 -5.82
CA LEU A 600 -12.51 12.93 -5.89
C LEU A 600 -13.05 13.56 -4.61
N PHE A 601 -14.15 13.03 -4.06
CA PHE A 601 -14.67 13.49 -2.78
C PHE A 601 -13.63 13.31 -1.68
N ALA A 602 -13.06 12.11 -1.53
CA ALA A 602 -12.03 11.84 -0.52
C ALA A 602 -10.82 12.76 -0.66
N ALA A 603 -10.42 13.11 -1.89
CA ALA A 603 -9.30 14.00 -2.16
C ALA A 603 -9.61 15.48 -1.86
N LEU A 604 -10.78 15.98 -2.26
CA LEU A 604 -11.08 17.42 -2.30
C LEU A 604 -11.92 17.89 -1.11
N PHE A 605 -12.85 17.07 -0.62
CA PHE A 605 -13.76 17.45 0.46
C PHE A 605 -13.03 17.93 1.73
N PRO A 606 -11.94 17.26 2.20
CA PRO A 606 -11.17 17.76 3.32
C PRO A 606 -10.63 19.18 3.11
N PHE A 607 -10.13 19.52 1.91
CA PHE A 607 -9.63 20.86 1.61
C PHE A 607 -10.74 21.90 1.61
N VAL A 608 -11.88 21.59 0.99
CA VAL A 608 -13.05 22.49 0.97
C VAL A 608 -13.47 22.82 2.40
N LEU A 609 -13.59 21.80 3.26
CA LEU A 609 -13.98 21.98 4.65
C LEU A 609 -12.95 22.81 5.43
N LEU A 610 -11.65 22.53 5.27
CA LEU A 610 -10.59 23.31 5.92
C LEU A 610 -10.58 24.76 5.51
N ILE A 611 -10.74 25.05 4.21
CA ILE A 611 -10.75 26.41 3.69
C ILE A 611 -11.93 27.17 4.27
N LEU A 612 -13.15 26.62 4.15
CA LEU A 612 -14.37 27.25 4.66
C LEU A 612 -14.28 27.53 6.17
N LEU A 613 -13.92 26.51 6.98
CA LEU A 613 -13.85 26.67 8.43
C LEU A 613 -12.73 27.63 8.88
N SER A 614 -11.63 27.71 8.14
CA SER A 614 -10.53 28.64 8.45
C SER A 614 -10.89 30.12 8.20
N TYR A 615 -11.94 30.41 7.43
CA TYR A 615 -12.44 31.79 7.32
C TYR A 615 -13.17 32.25 8.59
N PHE A 616 -13.81 31.32 9.32
CA PHE A 616 -14.59 31.59 10.53
C PHE A 616 -13.85 31.32 11.84
N SER A 617 -12.56 30.97 11.79
CA SER A 617 -11.78 30.60 12.97
C SER A 617 -10.45 31.35 13.02
N THR A 618 -9.86 31.41 14.22
CA THR A 618 -8.63 32.16 14.49
C THR A 618 -7.40 31.30 14.23
N PRO A 619 -6.43 31.79 13.43
CA PRO A 619 -5.17 31.08 13.21
C PRO A 619 -4.29 31.08 14.47
N ALA A 620 -3.21 30.28 14.44
CA ALA A 620 -2.21 30.26 15.50
C ALA A 620 -1.51 31.62 15.65
N SER A 621 -0.81 31.80 16.79
CA SER A 621 -0.13 33.06 17.08
C SER A 621 0.89 33.43 15.98
N LYS A 622 1.04 34.74 15.72
CA LYS A 622 1.94 35.23 14.66
C LYS A 622 3.38 34.75 14.88
N GLY A 623 3.87 34.77 16.13
CA GLY A 623 5.22 34.31 16.47
C GLY A 623 5.45 32.83 16.16
N THR A 624 4.49 31.98 16.48
CA THR A 624 4.54 30.54 16.16
C THR A 624 4.53 30.31 14.65
N LEU A 625 3.67 31.01 13.92
CA LEU A 625 3.63 30.92 12.45
C LEU A 625 4.93 31.41 11.82
N ASP A 626 5.46 32.56 12.24
CA ASP A 626 6.72 33.12 11.75
C ASP A 626 7.88 32.16 11.99
N TYR A 627 7.96 31.56 13.18
CA TYR A 627 8.98 30.55 13.48
C TYR A 627 8.84 29.29 12.63
N PHE A 628 7.63 28.73 12.51
CA PHE A 628 7.39 27.53 11.71
C PHE A 628 7.74 27.76 10.23
N PHE A 629 7.23 28.84 9.62
CA PHE A 629 7.50 29.13 8.21
C PHE A 629 8.95 29.56 7.99
N ALA A 630 9.60 30.22 8.95
CA ALA A 630 11.04 30.48 8.88
C ALA A 630 11.82 29.18 8.79
N LYS A 631 11.48 28.13 9.54
CA LYS A 631 12.12 26.81 9.38
C LYS A 631 11.90 26.26 7.97
N VAL A 632 10.66 26.18 7.51
CA VAL A 632 10.31 25.64 6.18
C VAL A 632 11.06 26.36 5.05
N HIS A 633 11.27 27.67 5.21
CA HIS A 633 11.93 28.51 4.20
C HIS A 633 13.45 28.58 4.31
N THR A 634 14.01 28.15 5.45
CA THR A 634 15.46 28.17 5.70
C THR A 634 16.08 26.83 5.29
N PRO A 635 16.98 26.81 4.30
CA PRO A 635 17.79 25.64 3.98
C PRO A 635 18.53 25.11 5.21
N VAL A 636 18.71 23.79 5.29
CA VAL A 636 19.40 23.18 6.41
C VAL A 636 20.89 23.56 6.37
N GLN A 637 21.43 24.02 7.49
CA GLN A 637 22.86 24.36 7.60
C GLN A 637 23.71 23.13 8.01
N PRO A 638 25.04 23.13 7.71
CA PRO A 638 25.91 22.00 7.99
C PRO A 638 26.04 21.64 9.48
N THR A 639 26.03 22.65 10.35
CA THR A 639 26.14 22.47 11.81
C THR A 639 24.84 22.84 12.52
N ALA A 640 24.57 22.19 13.66
CA ALA A 640 23.34 22.43 14.43
C ALA A 640 23.26 23.88 14.95
N ASP A 641 24.39 24.46 15.36
CA ASP A 641 24.44 25.83 15.87
C ASP A 641 24.18 26.86 14.77
N GLU A 642 24.76 26.68 13.58
CA GLU A 642 24.48 27.54 12.43
C GLU A 642 23.02 27.42 11.99
N ASP A 643 22.47 26.21 12.00
CA ASP A 643 21.07 25.96 11.63
C ASP A 643 20.09 26.65 12.60
N ALA A 644 20.33 26.52 13.90
CA ALA A 644 19.53 27.17 14.95
C ALA A 644 19.58 28.70 14.86
N ARG A 645 20.77 29.27 14.60
CA ARG A 645 20.94 30.71 14.39
C ARG A 645 20.22 31.18 13.13
N ALA A 646 20.42 30.49 12.00
CA ALA A 646 19.79 30.84 10.73
C ALA A 646 18.27 30.85 10.83
N VAL A 647 17.66 29.83 11.46
CA VAL A 647 16.21 29.76 11.68
C VAL A 647 15.73 30.92 12.55
N THR A 648 16.41 31.19 13.66
CA THR A 648 16.02 32.22 14.62
C THR A 648 16.11 33.62 14.01
N ASP A 649 17.17 33.91 13.26
CA ASP A 649 17.34 35.18 12.56
C ASP A 649 16.29 35.33 11.47
N ASN A 650 16.00 34.26 10.73
CA ASN A 650 14.97 34.25 9.69
C ASN A 650 13.56 34.45 10.27
N ALA A 651 13.26 33.87 11.44
CA ALA A 651 12.01 34.07 12.15
C ALA A 651 11.80 35.53 12.60
N LYS A 652 12.86 36.23 13.00
CA LYS A 652 12.80 37.65 13.36
C LYS A 652 12.54 38.57 12.16
N ASN A 653 13.05 38.21 10.99
CA ASN A 653 12.95 39.02 9.77
C ASN A 653 12.24 38.29 8.64
N MET A 654 10.99 37.87 8.88
CA MET A 654 10.20 37.11 7.92
C MET A 654 9.94 37.85 6.60
N ALA A 655 9.97 39.19 6.62
CA ALA A 655 9.81 40.04 5.44
C ALA A 655 10.81 39.73 4.31
N ARG A 656 11.98 39.16 4.64
CA ARG A 656 13.01 38.77 3.64
C ARG A 656 12.54 37.69 2.65
N PHE A 657 11.52 36.91 3.01
CA PHE A 657 10.96 35.86 2.16
C PHE A 657 9.81 36.36 1.28
N GLU A 658 9.30 37.57 1.52
CA GLU A 658 8.09 38.06 0.86
C GLU A 658 8.25 38.17 -0.67
N ASP A 659 9.42 38.63 -1.14
CA ASP A 659 9.71 38.75 -2.58
C ASP A 659 9.90 37.38 -3.27
N ARG A 660 10.20 36.35 -2.48
CA ARG A 660 10.33 34.97 -2.95
C ARG A 660 8.98 34.27 -3.06
N LYS A 661 7.92 34.81 -2.47
CA LYS A 661 6.57 34.26 -2.62
C LYS A 661 6.07 34.40 -4.05
N LEU A 662 5.29 33.41 -4.47
CA LEU A 662 4.54 33.43 -5.72
C LEU A 662 3.39 34.43 -5.64
N PHE A 663 2.79 34.58 -4.47
CA PHE A 663 1.71 35.52 -4.17
C PHE A 663 2.10 36.46 -3.01
N PRO A 664 2.91 37.50 -3.26
CA PRO A 664 3.31 38.46 -2.23
C PRO A 664 2.09 39.16 -1.58
N LYS A 665 2.24 39.57 -0.32
CA LYS A 665 1.23 40.20 0.55
C LYS A 665 0.02 39.33 0.86
N THR A 666 0.06 38.04 0.53
CA THR A 666 -0.99 37.09 0.86
C THR A 666 -0.59 36.20 2.04
N GLN A 667 -1.57 35.47 2.60
CA GLN A 667 -1.35 34.46 3.64
C GLN A 667 -0.82 33.13 3.08
N TRP A 668 -0.51 33.06 1.78
CA TRP A 668 0.06 31.89 1.13
C TRP A 668 1.59 31.96 1.15
N GLU A 669 2.21 30.84 1.47
CA GLU A 669 3.66 30.69 1.68
C GLU A 669 4.32 29.90 0.53
N PHE A 670 3.67 29.86 -0.63
CA PHE A 670 4.24 29.30 -1.85
C PHE A 670 5.42 30.15 -2.33
N HIS A 671 6.61 29.58 -2.37
CA HIS A 671 7.77 30.21 -2.99
C HIS A 671 7.84 29.94 -4.49
N LYS A 672 8.42 30.89 -5.23
CA LYS A 672 8.78 30.73 -6.63
C LYS A 672 9.73 29.52 -6.77
N PRO A 673 9.42 28.53 -7.63
CA PRO A 673 10.29 27.37 -7.81
C PRO A 673 11.69 27.81 -8.27
N SER A 674 12.72 27.21 -7.68
CA SER A 674 14.09 27.40 -8.14
C SER A 674 14.35 26.61 -9.44
N LYS A 675 15.46 26.90 -10.13
CA LYS A 675 15.90 26.10 -11.29
C LYS A 675 16.02 24.61 -10.95
N MET A 676 16.49 24.30 -9.74
CA MET A 676 16.61 22.94 -9.25
C MET A 676 15.25 22.28 -9.01
N ASP A 677 14.23 23.06 -8.62
CA ASP A 677 12.86 22.53 -8.46
C ASP A 677 12.22 22.21 -9.81
N TYR A 678 12.43 23.03 -10.84
CA TYR A 678 12.01 22.71 -12.20
C TYR A 678 12.70 21.45 -12.73
N LEU A 679 14.03 21.37 -12.59
CA LEU A 679 14.79 20.19 -13.02
C LEU A 679 14.36 18.93 -12.26
N GLY A 680 14.15 19.03 -10.95
CA GLY A 680 13.72 17.92 -10.12
C GLY A 680 12.31 17.44 -10.48
N PHE A 681 11.34 18.35 -10.59
CA PHE A 681 9.95 18.01 -10.90
C PHE A 681 9.79 17.45 -12.32
N PHE A 682 10.27 18.18 -13.34
CA PHE A 682 10.16 17.75 -14.74
C PHE A 682 11.10 16.58 -15.07
N GLY A 683 12.29 16.52 -14.45
CA GLY A 683 13.17 15.36 -14.55
C GLY A 683 12.53 14.09 -13.97
N THR A 684 11.77 14.21 -12.88
CA THR A 684 11.02 13.07 -12.33
C THR A 684 9.87 12.66 -13.27
N TRP A 685 9.19 13.61 -13.93
CA TRP A 685 8.20 13.29 -14.97
C TRP A 685 8.83 12.60 -16.19
N ALA A 686 10.05 12.98 -16.59
CA ALA A 686 10.77 12.27 -17.63
C ALA A 686 11.08 10.81 -17.21
N LEU A 687 11.44 10.57 -15.94
CA LEU A 687 11.59 9.22 -15.40
C LEU A 687 10.27 8.43 -15.39
N VAL A 688 9.13 9.08 -15.10
CA VAL A 688 7.80 8.45 -15.23
C VAL A 688 7.57 8.00 -16.67
N GLY A 689 7.83 8.87 -17.65
CA GLY A 689 7.74 8.53 -19.07
C GLY A 689 8.66 7.37 -19.46
N LEU A 690 9.89 7.36 -18.93
CA LEU A 690 10.87 6.29 -19.16
C LEU A 690 10.39 4.94 -18.60
N VAL A 691 9.82 4.92 -17.39
CA VAL A 691 9.26 3.69 -16.79
C VAL A 691 8.13 3.13 -17.65
N ILE A 692 7.22 3.97 -18.11
CA ILE A 692 6.10 3.56 -18.98
C ILE A 692 6.63 3.07 -20.34
N LEU A 693 7.62 3.76 -20.90
CA LEU A 693 8.27 3.35 -22.15
C LEU A 693 8.95 1.98 -22.01
N ILE A 694 9.74 1.76 -20.95
CA ILE A 694 10.40 0.48 -20.72
C ILE A 694 9.36 -0.63 -20.57
N LEU A 695 8.29 -0.39 -19.81
CA LEU A 695 7.20 -1.34 -19.68
C LEU A 695 6.60 -1.71 -21.05
N TRP A 696 6.31 -0.70 -21.87
CA TRP A 696 5.77 -0.93 -23.21
C TRP A 696 6.74 -1.70 -24.11
N VAL A 697 8.04 -1.34 -24.10
CA VAL A 697 9.08 -2.04 -24.86
C VAL A 697 9.14 -3.50 -24.42
N VAL A 698 9.26 -3.75 -23.12
CA VAL A 698 9.40 -5.09 -22.53
C VAL A 698 8.20 -5.99 -22.87
N VAL A 699 6.99 -5.44 -22.87
CA VAL A 699 5.74 -6.14 -23.21
C VAL A 699 5.62 -6.40 -24.71
N SER A 700 6.23 -5.55 -25.55
CA SER A 700 6.20 -5.67 -27.02
C SER A 700 7.33 -6.52 -27.59
N LEU A 701 8.28 -6.98 -26.76
CA LEU A 701 9.34 -7.89 -27.21
C LEU A 701 8.74 -9.23 -27.65
N GLY A 702 9.19 -9.75 -28.79
CA GLY A 702 8.80 -11.07 -29.31
C GLY A 702 7.44 -11.14 -30.02
N VAL A 703 6.78 -9.99 -30.23
CA VAL A 703 5.59 -9.82 -31.09
C VAL A 703 5.95 -9.95 -32.57
#